data_AF-A0A9D5U194-F1
#
_entry.id   AF-A0A9D5U194-F1
#
_cell.length_a   1.000
_cell.length_b   1.000
_cell.length_c   1.000
_cell.angle_alpha   90.00
_cell.angle_beta   90.00
_cell.angle_gamma   90.00
#
_symmetry.space_group_name_H-M   'P 1'
#
loop_
_entity.id
_entity.type
_entity.pdbx_description
1 polymer ?
#
loop_
_entity_poly.entity_id
_entity_poly.type
_entity_poly.pdbx_seq_one_letter_code
_entity_poly.pdbx_strand_id
1 'polypeptide(L)'
;MYSYESSIPQYCLLQVYRHPENLGSDSRLGEAHFVNATGGDYHLLPDSPAINAGTSIALATTDLDGRALPLEGAWDMGAYEFDPAEWGGRPAAPQNLLPRDGTTGLALNVALTASAFIPPTGGVYHAASRWQVSKRADFSQLRLDSGADPQHLTSLPLTGQVLGHDSSYYWRVSYLTDRGVASPWSAATSFSTAPTTAIHVPADYASIQAAIDAAAMGTEIVVSPGTYYENLQMRGKEILLHSLDPGNATVVAGTIIDGSRMGPVVTFVGTEDESTVVAGFTIRNGLAYNGAAIAGNRCRAQLRFNVIEDHVVSGYTSPSTVHRCNGIIEGNTLRRNGDPAWIFGSTLSECDGVIRGNRIESNFAIGIAFAHGLIERNFIIDNGESGLRGCEAVIQYNVIARNQSRDRCGGLAYCGGTLQYNLIADNVGPVAGGVYDFEGTIAYNRVVGNQGSDGGGISVVETGSIVGNLIAGNRGTRGGGLYFCNVPCYNNTIVNNVATDIGAAAFNSTASWANNIFWGNVSPRSPMHFGATLTYSLIQDGAYNVGVGCIQGDPQFVDAAHGDYHLLPGSPCVNAGTSIASVTADLDGVLRPVGATWDIGAYECQNPPSPRPVPAAAYDLNSDGNVDGLDLMMLLEHYHTAQKPMDMDNSGRIDCMDLIIFSQHWRAPSR
;
A
#
# COMPACT_ATOMS: atom_id res chain seq x y z
N MET A 1 1.84 19.86 37.94
CA MET A 1 0.86 20.23 38.99
C MET A 1 -0.46 19.60 38.58
N TYR A 2 -0.76 18.41 39.10
CA TYR A 2 -2.00 17.68 38.83
C TYR A 2 -2.75 17.57 40.16
N SER A 3 -3.96 18.09 40.22
CA SER A 3 -4.89 17.86 41.33
C SER A 3 -6.01 16.95 40.85
N TYR A 4 -6.05 15.76 41.46
CA TYR A 4 -7.18 14.85 41.47
C TYR A 4 -8.10 15.24 42.63
N GLU A 5 -9.39 15.38 42.36
CA GLU A 5 -10.57 15.27 43.25
C GLU A 5 -11.79 15.53 42.35
N SER A 6 -12.95 14.88 42.42
CA SER A 6 -13.41 13.70 43.13
C SER A 6 -14.76 13.28 42.50
N SER A 7 -14.85 12.01 42.14
CA SER A 7 -16.02 11.11 42.15
C SER A 7 -17.47 11.67 42.21
N ILE A 8 -18.21 11.47 41.12
CA ILE A 8 -19.58 10.92 41.13
C ILE A 8 -19.63 9.79 40.08
N PRO A 9 -19.97 8.53 40.42
CA PRO A 9 -20.02 7.44 39.47
C PRO A 9 -21.40 7.38 38.79
N GLN A 10 -21.50 7.86 37.55
CA GLN A 10 -22.56 7.43 36.64
C GLN A 10 -22.03 6.25 35.82
N TYR A 11 -22.39 5.04 36.25
CA TYR A 11 -22.21 3.83 35.46
C TYR A 11 -23.28 3.75 34.36
N CYS A 12 -22.85 3.26 33.19
CA CYS A 12 -23.63 2.94 32.00
C CYS A 12 -24.06 4.09 31.08
N LEU A 13 -23.09 4.72 30.42
CA LEU A 13 -23.10 5.13 29.00
C LEU A 13 -21.72 5.76 28.72
N LEU A 14 -21.13 5.47 27.54
CA LEU A 14 -19.77 5.86 27.09
C LEU A 14 -18.57 5.06 27.65
N GLN A 15 -18.30 3.89 27.06
CA GLN A 15 -16.93 3.37 26.92
C GLN A 15 -16.52 3.03 25.47
N VAL A 16 -17.31 3.40 24.46
CA VAL A 16 -17.00 3.12 23.05
C VAL A 16 -16.08 4.17 22.40
N TYR A 17 -15.86 5.33 23.03
CA TYR A 17 -15.04 6.41 22.43
C TYR A 17 -13.51 6.25 22.56
N ARG A 18 -12.98 5.18 23.19
CA ARG A 18 -11.52 5.03 23.39
C ARG A 18 -10.80 4.10 22.41
N HIS A 19 -11.51 3.30 21.62
CA HIS A 19 -10.91 2.34 20.68
C HIS A 19 -11.77 2.12 19.41
N PRO A 20 -11.95 3.15 18.55
CA PRO A 20 -12.68 3.01 17.28
C PRO A 20 -12.12 1.92 16.35
N GLU A 21 -10.86 1.53 16.51
CA GLU A 21 -10.18 0.42 15.82
C GLU A 21 -10.73 -0.98 16.12
N ASN A 22 -11.52 -1.14 17.18
CA ASN A 22 -12.13 -2.43 17.57
C ASN A 22 -13.58 -2.58 17.07
N LEU A 23 -14.09 -1.64 16.27
CA LEU A 23 -15.43 -1.69 15.71
C LEU A 23 -15.43 -2.43 14.38
N GLY A 24 -16.26 -3.47 14.26
CA GLY A 24 -16.53 -4.11 12.96
C GLY A 24 -17.23 -3.13 12.01
N SER A 25 -17.13 -3.37 10.70
CA SER A 25 -17.65 -2.48 9.64
C SER A 25 -19.13 -2.11 9.76
N ASP A 26 -19.92 -2.93 10.45
CA ASP A 26 -21.37 -2.72 10.62
C ASP A 26 -21.73 -2.04 11.95
N SER A 27 -20.73 -1.67 12.75
CA SER A 27 -20.94 -0.92 14.00
C SER A 27 -21.13 0.57 13.71
N ARG A 28 -22.10 1.20 14.39
CA ARG A 28 -22.37 2.63 14.24
C ARG A 28 -21.89 3.43 15.45
N LEU A 29 -21.17 4.52 15.17
CA LEU A 29 -20.78 5.53 16.15
C LEU A 29 -21.80 6.68 16.12
N GLY A 30 -22.41 6.98 17.26
CA GLY A 30 -23.38 8.07 17.40
C GLY A 30 -24.27 7.91 18.62
N GLU A 31 -25.01 8.95 18.98
CA GLU A 31 -26.03 8.86 20.02
C GLU A 31 -27.30 8.19 19.46
N ALA A 32 -27.91 7.30 20.23
CA ALA A 32 -29.08 6.54 19.79
C ALA A 32 -30.39 7.34 19.80
N HIS A 33 -30.39 8.58 20.30
CA HIS A 33 -31.55 9.49 20.37
C HIS A 33 -32.81 8.82 20.94
N PHE A 34 -32.89 8.75 22.27
CA PHE A 34 -34.03 8.17 22.97
C PHE A 34 -35.07 9.21 23.39
N VAL A 35 -36.33 8.81 23.51
CA VAL A 35 -37.44 9.68 23.97
C VAL A 35 -37.15 10.28 25.34
N ASN A 36 -36.72 9.49 26.32
CA ASN A 36 -36.29 9.99 27.63
C ASN A 36 -35.39 8.96 28.36
N ALA A 37 -34.13 8.86 27.93
CA ALA A 37 -33.17 7.93 28.52
C ALA A 37 -33.00 8.12 30.04
N THR A 38 -32.98 9.37 30.52
CA THR A 38 -32.84 9.67 31.95
C THR A 38 -34.04 9.25 32.79
N GLY A 39 -35.22 9.16 32.16
CA GLY A 39 -36.46 8.67 32.77
C GLY A 39 -36.70 7.17 32.56
N GLY A 40 -35.80 6.47 31.88
CA GLY A 40 -35.92 5.04 31.58
C GLY A 40 -36.74 4.70 30.33
N ASP A 41 -37.10 5.69 29.51
CA ASP A 41 -37.77 5.49 28.23
C ASP A 41 -36.74 5.47 27.10
N TYR A 42 -36.43 4.26 26.62
CA TYR A 42 -35.44 3.98 25.58
C TYR A 42 -36.06 3.72 24.21
N HIS A 43 -37.31 4.16 23.98
CA HIS A 43 -37.85 4.22 22.62
C HIS A 43 -37.03 5.18 21.77
N LEU A 44 -36.83 4.84 20.51
CA LEU A 44 -36.06 5.64 19.56
C LEU A 44 -36.89 6.86 19.12
N LEU A 45 -36.25 8.03 19.08
CA LEU A 45 -36.81 9.20 18.41
C LEU A 45 -36.73 9.03 16.89
N PRO A 46 -37.62 9.67 16.11
CA PRO A 46 -37.67 9.53 14.65
C PRO A 46 -36.38 9.87 13.89
N ASP A 47 -35.49 10.65 14.50
CA ASP A 47 -34.19 11.06 13.95
C ASP A 47 -33.03 10.14 14.37
N SER A 48 -33.30 9.04 15.07
CA SER A 48 -32.29 8.14 15.59
C SER A 48 -31.51 7.42 14.47
N PRO A 49 -30.15 7.37 14.55
CA PRO A 49 -29.32 6.60 13.62
C PRO A 49 -29.42 5.08 13.80
N ALA A 50 -30.11 4.62 14.85
CA ALA A 50 -30.33 3.23 15.19
C ALA A 50 -31.51 2.60 14.43
N ILE A 51 -32.39 3.43 13.85
CA ILE A 51 -33.54 2.96 13.06
C ILE A 51 -33.05 2.32 11.76
N ASN A 52 -33.54 1.12 11.45
CA ASN A 52 -33.24 0.28 10.28
C ASN A 52 -31.73 0.02 10.10
N ALA A 53 -30.98 -0.02 11.21
CA ALA A 53 -29.52 -0.16 11.20
C ALA A 53 -29.03 -1.55 11.65
N GLY A 54 -29.91 -2.36 12.23
CA GLY A 54 -29.61 -3.69 12.74
C GLY A 54 -29.75 -4.80 11.70
N THR A 55 -29.19 -5.96 12.04
CA THR A 55 -29.33 -7.22 11.29
C THR A 55 -30.07 -8.23 12.16
N SER A 56 -30.89 -9.09 11.54
CA SER A 56 -31.60 -10.14 12.28
C SER A 56 -30.63 -11.12 12.93
N ILE A 57 -30.79 -11.33 14.23
CA ILE A 57 -30.08 -12.39 14.97
C ILE A 57 -30.97 -13.59 15.30
N ALA A 58 -32.19 -13.66 14.74
CA ALA A 58 -33.14 -14.77 14.80
C ALA A 58 -33.48 -15.34 16.21
N LEU A 59 -33.19 -14.61 17.30
CA LEU A 59 -33.41 -15.05 18.68
C LEU A 59 -34.72 -14.54 19.32
N ALA A 60 -35.37 -13.54 18.71
CA ALA A 60 -36.63 -12.97 19.17
C ALA A 60 -37.56 -12.71 17.98
N THR A 61 -38.88 -12.76 18.19
CA THR A 61 -39.88 -12.40 17.17
C THR A 61 -40.61 -11.09 17.49
N THR A 62 -40.42 -10.57 18.70
CA THR A 62 -41.00 -9.31 19.15
C THR A 62 -40.04 -8.50 20.04
N ASP A 63 -40.23 -7.19 20.09
CA ASP A 63 -39.53 -6.27 20.99
C ASP A 63 -40.07 -6.33 22.44
N LEU A 64 -39.57 -5.47 23.34
CA LEU A 64 -39.99 -5.42 24.74
C LEU A 64 -41.45 -4.96 24.95
N ASP A 65 -42.05 -4.32 23.95
CA ASP A 65 -43.47 -3.93 23.93
C ASP A 65 -44.36 -4.97 23.25
N GLY A 66 -43.77 -6.06 22.73
CA GLY A 66 -44.47 -7.11 22.00
C GLY A 66 -44.74 -6.78 20.54
N ARG A 67 -44.14 -5.73 19.97
CA ARG A 67 -44.21 -5.41 18.52
C ARG A 67 -43.36 -6.39 17.74
N ALA A 68 -43.75 -6.74 16.52
CA ALA A 68 -43.00 -7.67 15.67
C ALA A 68 -41.60 -7.14 15.33
N LEU A 69 -40.62 -8.04 15.19
CA LEU A 69 -39.25 -7.71 14.77
C LEU A 69 -38.90 -8.33 13.40
N PRO A 70 -38.58 -7.53 12.37
CA PRO A 70 -38.74 -6.08 12.32
C PRO A 70 -40.21 -5.69 12.16
N LEU A 71 -40.60 -4.51 12.61
CA LEU A 71 -41.97 -3.99 12.42
C LEU A 71 -42.15 -3.55 10.96
N GLU A 72 -41.13 -2.88 10.42
CA GLU A 72 -41.01 -2.52 9.02
C GLU A 72 -39.53 -2.36 8.63
N GLY A 73 -39.17 -2.72 7.40
CA GLY A 73 -37.79 -2.57 6.90
C GLY A 73 -36.77 -3.51 7.54
N ALA A 74 -35.60 -2.98 7.90
CA ALA A 74 -34.55 -3.70 8.62
C ALA A 74 -34.72 -3.53 10.12
N TRP A 75 -34.11 -4.42 10.92
CA TRP A 75 -34.19 -4.37 12.37
C TRP A 75 -33.63 -3.05 12.90
N ASP A 76 -34.22 -2.52 13.96
CA ASP A 76 -33.62 -1.40 14.69
C ASP A 76 -32.51 -1.88 15.63
N MET A 77 -31.51 -1.04 15.86
CA MET A 77 -30.48 -1.31 16.87
C MET A 77 -31.02 -0.94 18.26
N GLY A 78 -31.36 -1.93 19.08
CA GLY A 78 -31.83 -1.70 20.45
C GLY A 78 -32.80 -2.75 20.93
N ALA A 79 -33.47 -2.47 22.04
CA ALA A 79 -34.47 -3.36 22.65
C ALA A 79 -35.92 -3.08 22.19
N TYR A 80 -36.13 -1.98 21.47
CA TYR A 80 -37.43 -1.49 21.00
C TYR A 80 -37.37 -1.28 19.50
N GLU A 81 -38.44 -1.64 18.81
CA GLU A 81 -38.62 -1.34 17.40
C GLU A 81 -39.40 -0.03 17.27
N PHE A 82 -38.91 0.86 16.42
CA PHE A 82 -39.49 2.15 16.15
C PHE A 82 -40.79 2.02 15.36
N ASP A 83 -41.89 2.48 15.96
CA ASP A 83 -43.18 2.56 15.29
C ASP A 83 -43.45 3.98 14.77
N PRO A 84 -43.40 4.21 13.44
CA PRO A 84 -43.72 5.52 12.88
C PRO A 84 -45.18 5.93 13.07
N ALA A 85 -46.10 4.99 13.35
CA ALA A 85 -47.52 5.29 13.52
C ALA A 85 -47.77 6.18 14.75
N GLU A 86 -46.97 6.01 15.81
CA GLU A 86 -46.99 6.86 17.01
C GLU A 86 -46.62 8.32 16.68
N TRP A 87 -45.92 8.52 15.57
CA TRP A 87 -45.44 9.82 15.10
C TRP A 87 -46.18 10.32 13.85
N GLY A 88 -47.41 9.86 13.61
CA GLY A 88 -48.25 10.32 12.49
C GLY A 88 -47.99 9.60 11.16
N GLY A 89 -47.29 8.47 11.21
CA GLY A 89 -47.09 7.54 10.10
C GLY A 89 -45.90 7.88 9.21
N ARG A 90 -45.45 6.88 8.44
CA ARG A 90 -44.33 6.99 7.51
C ARG A 90 -44.79 7.54 6.15
N PRO A 91 -44.20 8.62 5.63
CA PRO A 91 -44.51 9.11 4.29
C PRO A 91 -44.04 8.12 3.21
N ALA A 92 -44.75 8.12 2.07
CA ALA A 92 -44.35 7.30 0.93
C ALA A 92 -42.98 7.70 0.38
N ALA A 93 -42.23 6.73 -0.15
CA ALA A 93 -40.95 7.00 -0.79
C ALA A 93 -41.15 7.94 -2.00
N PRO A 94 -40.36 9.01 -2.13
CA PRO A 94 -40.42 9.89 -3.28
C PRO A 94 -39.95 9.18 -4.56
N GLN A 95 -40.42 9.65 -5.70
CA GLN A 95 -39.92 9.25 -7.02
C GLN A 95 -38.98 10.31 -7.56
N ASN A 96 -37.82 9.89 -8.07
CA ASN A 96 -36.87 10.76 -8.76
C ASN A 96 -37.42 11.11 -10.15
N LEU A 97 -37.56 12.40 -10.46
CA LEU A 97 -38.17 12.87 -11.71
C LEU A 97 -37.15 13.40 -12.71
N LEU A 98 -36.31 14.37 -12.29
CA LEU A 98 -35.23 14.92 -13.11
C LEU A 98 -33.94 15.05 -12.29
N PRO A 99 -32.77 14.81 -12.90
CA PRO A 99 -32.60 14.21 -14.22
C PRO A 99 -33.22 12.81 -14.32
N ARG A 100 -33.70 12.43 -15.50
CA ARG A 100 -34.18 11.06 -15.73
C ARG A 100 -33.01 10.10 -15.55
N ASP A 101 -33.29 8.88 -15.10
CA ASP A 101 -32.24 7.89 -14.91
C ASP A 101 -31.44 7.65 -16.19
N GLY A 102 -30.12 7.67 -16.08
CA GLY A 102 -29.18 7.53 -17.18
C GLY A 102 -29.03 8.76 -18.08
N THR A 103 -29.56 9.94 -17.69
CA THR A 103 -29.37 11.17 -18.50
C THR A 103 -27.89 11.52 -18.61
N THR A 104 -27.39 11.82 -19.80
CA THR A 104 -25.97 12.11 -20.03
C THR A 104 -25.72 13.54 -20.53
N GLY A 105 -24.51 14.06 -20.31
CA GLY A 105 -24.05 15.32 -20.92
C GLY A 105 -24.67 16.58 -20.32
N LEU A 106 -25.05 16.55 -19.04
CA LEU A 106 -25.61 17.72 -18.36
C LEU A 106 -24.54 18.76 -18.03
N ALA A 107 -24.89 20.04 -18.11
CA ALA A 107 -24.07 21.11 -17.55
C ALA A 107 -24.02 20.99 -16.01
N LEU A 108 -23.03 21.63 -15.36
CA LEU A 108 -22.85 21.54 -13.91
C LEU A 108 -23.95 22.23 -13.07
N ASN A 109 -24.91 22.91 -13.71
CA ASN A 109 -26.09 23.46 -13.06
C ASN A 109 -27.27 22.51 -13.26
N VAL A 110 -27.44 21.57 -12.34
CA VAL A 110 -28.46 20.51 -12.39
C VAL A 110 -29.46 20.71 -11.26
N ALA A 111 -30.76 20.66 -11.53
CA ALA A 111 -31.77 20.58 -10.48
C ALA A 111 -32.22 19.13 -10.31
N LEU A 112 -31.96 18.54 -9.15
CA LEU A 112 -32.60 17.28 -8.76
C LEU A 112 -34.04 17.58 -8.38
N THR A 113 -35.01 16.90 -8.98
CA THR A 113 -36.43 17.09 -8.68
C THR A 113 -37.10 15.77 -8.38
N ALA A 114 -37.95 15.76 -7.36
CA ALA A 114 -38.65 14.59 -6.90
C ALA A 114 -40.17 14.83 -6.86
N SER A 115 -40.94 13.75 -6.80
CA SER A 115 -42.41 13.79 -6.74
C SER A 115 -42.92 14.58 -5.55
N ALA A 116 -44.13 15.12 -5.63
CA ALA A 116 -44.76 15.78 -4.49
C ALA A 116 -44.84 14.84 -3.27
N PHE A 117 -44.73 15.42 -2.07
CA PHE A 117 -44.93 14.70 -0.82
C PHE A 117 -46.38 14.23 -0.69
N ILE A 118 -46.54 12.96 -0.33
CA ILE A 118 -47.84 12.36 -0.06
C ILE A 118 -47.93 12.15 1.46
N PRO A 119 -48.77 12.92 2.18
CA PRO A 119 -48.85 12.83 3.63
C PRO A 119 -49.39 11.47 4.07
N PRO A 120 -48.80 10.85 5.10
CA PRO A 120 -49.39 9.72 5.79
C PRO A 120 -50.61 10.15 6.63
N THR A 121 -51.32 9.17 7.18
CA THR A 121 -52.48 9.41 8.04
C THR A 121 -52.07 10.09 9.35
N GLY A 122 -52.59 11.29 9.67
CA GLY A 122 -52.31 11.92 10.96
C GLY A 122 -52.03 13.44 10.94
N GLY A 123 -52.18 14.11 9.80
CA GLY A 123 -52.08 15.57 9.72
C GLY A 123 -50.66 16.14 9.77
N VAL A 124 -49.65 15.32 9.48
CA VAL A 124 -48.24 15.74 9.34
C VAL A 124 -47.99 16.38 7.97
N TYR A 125 -46.96 17.22 7.88
CA TYR A 125 -46.58 17.92 6.63
C TYR A 125 -45.13 17.68 6.24
N HIS A 126 -44.78 18.01 5.00
CA HIS A 126 -43.42 17.91 4.46
C HIS A 126 -42.54 18.99 5.09
N ALA A 127 -41.76 18.63 6.10
CA ALA A 127 -40.95 19.58 6.84
C ALA A 127 -39.53 19.71 6.29
N ALA A 128 -38.96 18.63 5.77
CA ALA A 128 -37.63 18.63 5.19
C ALA A 128 -37.42 17.48 4.20
N SER A 129 -36.34 17.55 3.45
CA SER A 129 -35.84 16.46 2.61
C SER A 129 -34.37 16.21 2.88
N ARG A 130 -33.95 14.95 2.82
CA ARG A 130 -32.54 14.58 2.84
C ARG A 130 -32.14 14.07 1.47
N TRP A 131 -31.19 14.75 0.85
CA TRP A 131 -30.67 14.46 -0.47
C TRP A 131 -29.28 13.88 -0.36
N GLN A 132 -29.02 12.82 -1.11
CA GLN A 132 -27.69 12.27 -1.26
C GLN A 132 -27.30 12.22 -2.73
N VAL A 133 -26.05 12.64 -3.00
CA VAL A 133 -25.40 12.54 -4.31
C VAL A 133 -24.08 11.82 -4.11
N SER A 134 -23.79 10.83 -4.93
CA SER A 134 -22.61 9.98 -4.82
C SER A 134 -21.95 9.72 -6.18
N LYS A 135 -20.64 9.47 -6.17
CA LYS A 135 -19.90 8.95 -7.33
C LYS A 135 -20.07 7.43 -7.49
N ARG A 136 -20.64 6.73 -6.50
CA ARG A 136 -20.88 5.28 -6.53
C ARG A 136 -22.35 4.95 -6.29
N ALA A 137 -22.84 3.89 -6.94
CA ALA A 137 -24.23 3.45 -6.84
C ALA A 137 -24.61 2.96 -5.43
N ASP A 138 -23.62 2.52 -4.65
CA ASP A 138 -23.78 2.06 -3.27
C ASP A 138 -23.75 3.21 -2.24
N PHE A 139 -23.58 4.46 -2.70
CA PHE A 139 -23.46 5.65 -1.86
C PHE A 139 -22.27 5.64 -0.89
N SER A 140 -21.23 4.84 -1.15
CA SER A 140 -19.98 4.80 -0.36
C SER A 140 -19.09 6.03 -0.57
N GLN A 141 -19.28 6.78 -1.65
CA GLN A 141 -18.51 7.99 -1.97
C GLN A 141 -19.45 9.19 -2.15
N LEU A 142 -19.95 9.73 -1.05
CA LEU A 142 -20.86 10.87 -1.06
C LEU A 142 -20.14 12.15 -1.50
N ARG A 143 -20.77 12.89 -2.41
CA ARG A 143 -20.44 14.27 -2.78
C ARG A 143 -21.31 15.27 -2.06
N LEU A 144 -22.51 14.82 -1.69
CA LEU A 144 -23.44 15.58 -0.89
C LEU A 144 -24.27 14.64 -0.03
N ASP A 145 -24.43 14.99 1.23
CA ASP A 145 -25.53 14.57 2.09
C ASP A 145 -26.07 15.83 2.75
N SER A 146 -27.29 16.24 2.38
CA SER A 146 -27.84 17.51 2.86
C SER A 146 -28.23 17.48 4.34
N GLY A 147 -28.28 16.30 4.96
CA GLY A 147 -29.04 16.13 6.20
C GLY A 147 -30.51 16.54 5.99
N ALA A 148 -31.21 16.91 7.05
CA ALA A 148 -32.57 17.44 6.94
C ALA A 148 -32.55 18.87 6.35
N ASP A 149 -32.99 19.01 5.10
CA ASP A 149 -33.06 20.28 4.37
C ASP A 149 -34.52 20.78 4.29
N PRO A 150 -34.93 21.79 5.09
CA PRO A 150 -36.28 22.34 5.07
C PRO A 150 -36.52 23.33 3.91
N GLN A 151 -35.49 23.72 3.17
CA GLN A 151 -35.59 24.70 2.08
C GLN A 151 -35.85 24.00 0.75
N HIS A 152 -35.18 22.87 0.51
CA HIS A 152 -35.22 22.13 -0.75
C HIS A 152 -36.13 20.90 -0.64
N LEU A 153 -37.43 21.13 -0.45
CA LEU A 153 -38.40 20.06 -0.20
C LEU A 153 -38.51 19.08 -1.38
N THR A 154 -38.76 19.56 -2.60
CA THR A 154 -38.96 18.69 -3.78
C THR A 154 -37.97 18.97 -4.91
N SER A 155 -37.09 19.96 -4.74
CA SER A 155 -36.09 20.34 -5.73
C SER A 155 -34.82 20.84 -5.06
N LEU A 156 -33.68 20.25 -5.42
CA LEU A 156 -32.35 20.65 -4.95
C LEU A 156 -31.49 21.12 -6.14
N PRO A 157 -31.10 22.41 -6.20
CA PRO A 157 -30.13 22.89 -7.17
C PRO A 157 -28.72 22.42 -6.80
N LEU A 158 -28.04 21.79 -7.76
CA LEU A 158 -26.64 21.43 -7.71
C LEU A 158 -25.82 22.35 -8.62
N THR A 159 -24.58 22.62 -8.21
CA THR A 159 -23.63 23.46 -8.92
C THR A 159 -22.28 22.77 -9.08
N GLY A 160 -21.34 23.43 -9.76
CA GLY A 160 -19.96 22.97 -9.91
C GLY A 160 -19.14 22.83 -8.62
N GLN A 161 -19.72 23.12 -7.45
CA GLN A 161 -19.13 22.79 -6.15
C GLN A 161 -19.37 21.34 -5.73
N VAL A 162 -20.45 20.71 -6.23
CA VAL A 162 -20.79 19.30 -5.97
C VAL A 162 -20.49 18.44 -7.20
N LEU A 163 -20.69 19.01 -8.38
CA LEU A 163 -20.54 18.35 -9.67
C LEU A 163 -19.23 18.76 -10.35
N GLY A 164 -18.60 17.81 -11.04
CA GLY A 164 -17.46 18.02 -11.93
C GLY A 164 -17.80 17.56 -13.34
N HIS A 165 -16.98 17.96 -14.30
CA HIS A 165 -17.10 17.58 -15.69
C HIS A 165 -16.80 16.09 -15.92
N ASP A 166 -17.31 15.57 -17.03
CA ASP A 166 -17.11 14.18 -17.49
C ASP A 166 -17.28 13.13 -16.38
N SER A 167 -18.33 13.30 -15.57
CA SER A 167 -18.51 12.55 -14.33
C SER A 167 -19.92 11.98 -14.21
N SER A 168 -20.01 10.74 -13.77
CA SER A 168 -21.27 10.08 -13.42
C SER A 168 -21.60 10.25 -11.93
N TYR A 169 -22.87 10.50 -11.65
CA TYR A 169 -23.43 10.68 -10.30
C TYR A 169 -24.67 9.82 -10.11
N TYR A 170 -24.82 9.30 -8.90
CA TYR A 170 -26.00 8.61 -8.40
C TYR A 170 -26.65 9.48 -7.33
N TRP A 171 -27.98 9.56 -7.31
CA TRP A 171 -28.68 10.35 -6.32
C TRP A 171 -29.95 9.69 -5.82
N ARG A 172 -30.29 10.00 -4.58
CA ARG A 172 -31.53 9.58 -3.90
C ARG A 172 -32.00 10.64 -2.92
N VAL A 173 -33.27 10.60 -2.58
CA VAL A 173 -33.89 11.54 -1.62
C VAL A 173 -34.84 10.80 -0.69
N SER A 174 -34.92 11.27 0.56
CA SER A 174 -35.90 10.84 1.56
C SER A 174 -36.62 12.07 2.11
N TYR A 175 -37.93 11.96 2.34
CA TYR A 175 -38.75 13.05 2.88
C TYR A 175 -38.95 12.89 4.39
N LEU A 176 -38.91 13.99 5.12
CA LEU A 176 -39.11 14.03 6.56
C LEU A 176 -40.40 14.80 6.88
N THR A 177 -41.18 14.22 7.79
CA THR A 177 -42.34 14.90 8.38
C THR A 177 -41.91 15.96 9.39
N ASP A 178 -42.83 16.82 9.80
CA ASP A 178 -42.67 17.79 10.89
C ASP A 178 -42.38 17.17 12.26
N ARG A 179 -42.58 15.86 12.37
CA ARG A 179 -42.25 15.05 13.54
C ARG A 179 -40.96 14.24 13.38
N GLY A 180 -40.21 14.44 12.29
CA GLY A 180 -38.92 13.80 12.05
C GLY A 180 -38.99 12.40 11.44
N VAL A 181 -40.17 11.88 11.10
CA VAL A 181 -40.32 10.55 10.49
C VAL A 181 -39.87 10.60 9.04
N ALA A 182 -38.85 9.83 8.68
CA ALA A 182 -38.31 9.75 7.33
C ALA A 182 -39.08 8.76 6.44
N SER A 183 -39.24 9.06 5.15
CA SER A 183 -39.67 8.07 4.15
C SER A 183 -38.54 7.06 3.90
N PRO A 184 -38.82 5.89 3.30
CA PRO A 184 -37.77 5.16 2.63
C PRO A 184 -37.08 6.06 1.58
N TRP A 185 -35.82 5.78 1.29
CA TRP A 185 -35.13 6.45 0.19
C TRP A 185 -35.84 6.18 -1.13
N SER A 186 -35.82 7.16 -2.05
CA SER A 186 -36.17 6.91 -3.43
C SER A 186 -35.28 5.83 -4.05
N ALA A 187 -35.79 5.16 -5.10
CA ALA A 187 -34.93 4.34 -5.95
C ALA A 187 -33.82 5.23 -6.52
N ALA A 188 -32.57 4.80 -6.37
CA ALA A 188 -31.43 5.57 -6.85
C ALA A 188 -31.49 5.73 -8.37
N THR A 189 -31.25 6.94 -8.86
CA THR A 189 -31.13 7.23 -10.29
C THR A 189 -29.81 7.90 -10.57
N SER A 190 -29.36 7.82 -11.81
CA SER A 190 -28.05 8.30 -12.26
C SER A 190 -28.14 9.36 -13.34
N PHE A 191 -27.09 10.17 -13.45
CA PHE A 191 -26.84 11.05 -14.59
C PHE A 191 -25.33 11.28 -14.79
N SER A 192 -24.93 11.77 -15.96
CA SER A 192 -23.56 12.23 -16.22
C SER A 192 -23.50 13.67 -16.71
N THR A 193 -22.39 14.34 -16.41
CA THR A 193 -22.08 15.71 -16.81
C THR A 193 -21.30 15.74 -18.12
N ALA A 194 -21.42 16.85 -18.86
CA ALA A 194 -20.67 17.07 -20.09
C ALA A 194 -19.16 17.23 -19.83
N PRO A 195 -18.29 16.83 -20.77
CA PRO A 195 -16.86 17.12 -20.68
C PRO A 195 -16.59 18.63 -20.73
N THR A 196 -15.40 19.03 -20.31
CA THR A 196 -14.88 20.39 -20.47
C THR A 196 -13.75 20.42 -21.49
N THR A 197 -13.44 21.61 -22.01
CA THR A 197 -12.25 21.79 -22.85
C THR A 197 -11.01 21.81 -21.96
N ALA A 198 -9.96 21.14 -22.39
CA ALA A 198 -8.67 21.18 -21.70
C ALA A 198 -8.13 22.61 -21.65
N ILE A 199 -7.50 22.97 -20.54
CA ILE A 199 -6.76 24.22 -20.38
C ILE A 199 -5.31 23.97 -20.76
N HIS A 200 -4.76 24.77 -21.68
CA HIS A 200 -3.38 24.66 -22.12
C HIS A 200 -2.50 25.76 -21.48
N VAL A 201 -1.42 25.35 -20.83
CA VAL A 201 -0.42 26.28 -20.27
C VAL A 201 0.84 26.21 -21.16
N PRO A 202 1.36 27.36 -21.68
CA PRO A 202 0.99 28.73 -21.34
C PRO A 202 -0.06 29.38 -22.28
N ALA A 203 -0.66 28.63 -23.21
CA ALA A 203 -1.48 29.19 -24.30
C ALA A 203 -2.74 29.93 -23.81
N ASP A 204 -3.46 29.36 -22.85
CA ASP A 204 -4.68 29.92 -22.26
C ASP A 204 -4.40 30.71 -20.98
N TYR A 205 -3.42 30.27 -20.19
CA TYR A 205 -2.97 30.94 -18.96
C TYR A 205 -1.46 30.99 -18.91
N ALA A 206 -0.89 32.15 -18.54
CA ALA A 206 0.56 32.34 -18.48
C ALA A 206 1.27 31.49 -17.40
N SER A 207 0.54 31.00 -16.38
CA SER A 207 1.09 30.21 -15.28
C SER A 207 0.21 29.02 -14.95
N ILE A 208 0.79 27.99 -14.34
CA ILE A 208 0.07 26.78 -13.94
C ILE A 208 -0.90 27.09 -12.79
N GLN A 209 -0.51 27.91 -11.82
CA GLN A 209 -1.40 28.26 -10.71
C GLN A 209 -2.66 28.99 -11.19
N ALA A 210 -2.54 29.90 -12.17
CA ALA A 210 -3.69 30.60 -12.72
C ALA A 210 -4.67 29.64 -13.41
N ALA A 211 -4.16 28.62 -14.12
CA ALA A 211 -4.97 27.55 -14.69
C ALA A 211 -5.68 26.72 -13.59
N ILE A 212 -4.97 26.34 -12.53
CA ILE A 212 -5.56 25.62 -11.38
C ILE A 212 -6.67 26.44 -10.73
N ASP A 213 -6.43 27.73 -10.49
CA ASP A 213 -7.41 28.60 -9.83
C ASP A 213 -8.68 28.78 -10.68
N ALA A 214 -8.55 28.83 -12.01
CA ALA A 214 -9.68 28.93 -12.95
C ALA A 214 -10.41 27.60 -13.23
N ALA A 215 -9.72 26.46 -13.13
CA ALA A 215 -10.27 25.15 -13.45
C ALA A 215 -11.47 24.76 -12.56
N ALA A 216 -12.51 24.20 -13.18
CA ALA A 216 -13.60 23.52 -12.47
C ALA A 216 -13.23 22.05 -12.18
N MET A 217 -13.99 21.36 -11.34
CA MET A 217 -13.80 19.93 -11.09
C MET A 217 -13.96 19.13 -12.40
N GLY A 218 -13.13 18.11 -12.59
CA GLY A 218 -13.04 17.30 -13.81
C GLY A 218 -12.28 17.97 -14.97
N THR A 219 -11.65 19.14 -14.75
CA THR A 219 -10.89 19.83 -15.80
C THR A 219 -9.52 19.20 -16.01
N GLU A 220 -9.16 19.02 -17.28
CA GLU A 220 -7.82 18.67 -17.73
C GLU A 220 -6.99 19.94 -17.95
N ILE A 221 -5.78 19.96 -17.40
CA ILE A 221 -4.79 21.04 -17.55
C ILE A 221 -3.53 20.43 -18.16
N VAL A 222 -3.24 20.81 -19.40
CA VAL A 222 -2.11 20.30 -20.19
C VAL A 222 -1.01 21.36 -20.25
N VAL A 223 0.17 21.02 -19.74
CA VAL A 223 1.31 21.94 -19.64
C VAL A 223 2.35 21.61 -20.72
N SER A 224 2.68 22.61 -21.53
CA SER A 224 3.74 22.51 -22.54
C SER A 224 5.13 22.53 -21.90
N PRO A 225 6.17 21.96 -22.54
CA PRO A 225 7.55 22.08 -22.07
C PRO A 225 7.97 23.54 -21.83
N GLY A 226 8.59 23.79 -20.69
CA GLY A 226 8.98 25.09 -20.17
C GLY A 226 9.42 24.99 -18.71
N THR A 227 10.06 26.05 -18.21
CA THR A 227 10.38 26.18 -16.78
C THR A 227 9.39 27.14 -16.12
N TYR A 228 8.63 26.61 -15.17
CA TYR A 228 7.61 27.32 -14.41
C TYR A 228 8.10 27.53 -12.98
N TYR A 229 8.45 28.77 -12.63
CA TYR A 229 8.91 29.13 -11.28
C TYR A 229 7.70 29.41 -10.38
N GLU A 230 7.13 28.36 -9.79
CA GLU A 230 5.88 28.41 -9.04
C GLU A 230 5.88 27.46 -7.83
N ASN A 231 5.06 27.78 -6.83
CA ASN A 231 4.71 26.89 -5.71
C ASN A 231 3.19 26.65 -5.75
N LEU A 232 2.79 25.51 -6.31
CA LEU A 232 1.41 25.21 -6.64
C LEU A 232 0.57 24.87 -5.41
N GLN A 233 -0.67 25.35 -5.43
CA GLN A 233 -1.74 25.03 -4.51
C GLN A 233 -2.86 24.32 -5.28
N MET A 234 -3.13 23.05 -4.95
CA MET A 234 -4.10 22.21 -5.67
C MET A 234 -5.57 22.50 -5.28
N ARG A 235 -5.79 23.32 -4.24
CA ARG A 235 -7.08 23.89 -3.84
C ARG A 235 -8.18 22.87 -3.49
N GLY A 236 -7.87 21.61 -3.21
CA GLY A 236 -8.90 20.60 -2.98
C GLY A 236 -9.63 20.18 -4.26
N LYS A 237 -9.11 20.52 -5.44
CA LYS A 237 -9.79 20.31 -6.72
C LYS A 237 -9.47 18.95 -7.34
N GLU A 238 -10.50 18.33 -7.90
CA GLU A 238 -10.46 17.12 -8.71
C GLU A 238 -10.10 17.47 -10.15
N ILE A 239 -8.82 17.71 -10.41
CA ILE A 239 -8.30 18.10 -11.72
C ILE A 239 -7.23 17.13 -12.21
N LEU A 240 -7.10 17.03 -13.54
CA LEU A 240 -6.03 16.29 -14.18
C LEU A 240 -4.95 17.29 -14.61
N LEU A 241 -3.87 17.40 -13.85
CA LEU A 241 -2.74 18.28 -14.17
C LEU A 241 -1.60 17.42 -14.74
N HIS A 242 -1.23 17.63 -15.99
CA HIS A 242 -0.14 16.86 -16.60
C HIS A 242 0.62 17.61 -17.69
N SER A 243 1.84 17.15 -18.00
CA SER A 243 2.58 17.60 -19.17
C SER A 243 1.94 17.08 -20.47
N LEU A 244 2.40 17.60 -21.62
CA LEU A 244 1.88 17.21 -22.94
C LEU A 244 1.89 15.69 -23.20
N ASP A 245 2.88 14.98 -22.66
CA ASP A 245 3.02 13.53 -22.78
C ASP A 245 3.79 12.97 -21.56
N PRO A 246 3.08 12.53 -20.51
CA PRO A 246 3.71 12.00 -19.30
C PRO A 246 4.51 10.70 -19.51
N GLY A 247 4.28 9.98 -20.62
CA GLY A 247 5.02 8.77 -20.95
C GLY A 247 6.36 9.06 -21.66
N ASN A 248 6.57 10.27 -22.14
CA ASN A 248 7.76 10.65 -22.88
C ASN A 248 8.78 11.36 -21.98
N ALA A 249 9.88 10.67 -21.66
CA ALA A 249 10.94 11.19 -20.78
C ALA A 249 11.51 12.56 -21.22
N THR A 250 11.53 12.87 -22.52
CA THR A 250 12.01 14.17 -23.03
C THR A 250 11.02 15.28 -22.71
N VAL A 251 9.72 15.00 -22.83
CA VAL A 251 8.65 15.96 -22.48
C VAL A 251 8.63 16.18 -20.98
N VAL A 252 8.75 15.12 -20.17
CA VAL A 252 8.82 15.22 -18.71
C VAL A 252 10.01 16.06 -18.27
N ALA A 253 11.22 15.76 -18.78
CA ALA A 253 12.43 16.51 -18.48
C ALA A 253 12.37 17.98 -18.92
N GLY A 254 11.59 18.27 -19.97
CA GLY A 254 11.39 19.61 -20.50
C GLY A 254 10.27 20.41 -19.82
N THR A 255 9.41 19.78 -19.01
CA THR A 255 8.25 20.41 -18.36
C THR A 255 8.53 20.53 -16.86
N ILE A 256 9.15 21.64 -16.47
CA ILE A 256 9.78 21.81 -15.16
C ILE A 256 8.95 22.73 -14.28
N ILE A 257 8.64 22.30 -13.05
CA ILE A 257 8.10 23.13 -11.97
C ILE A 257 9.23 23.35 -10.95
N ASP A 258 9.68 24.59 -10.81
CA ASP A 258 10.85 24.96 -10.02
C ASP A 258 10.46 25.81 -8.80
N GLY A 259 10.57 25.23 -7.61
CA GLY A 259 10.19 25.88 -6.35
C GLY A 259 11.14 26.97 -5.86
N SER A 260 12.24 27.27 -6.56
CA SER A 260 13.15 28.38 -6.24
C SER A 260 13.71 28.38 -4.81
N ARG A 261 13.82 27.21 -4.17
CA ARG A 261 14.20 26.99 -2.76
C ARG A 261 13.25 27.65 -1.76
N MET A 262 11.96 27.74 -2.10
CA MET A 262 10.93 28.34 -1.27
C MET A 262 9.79 27.36 -1.03
N GLY A 263 9.69 26.76 0.16
CA GLY A 263 8.56 25.91 0.56
C GLY A 263 8.36 24.65 -0.31
N PRO A 264 7.22 23.96 -0.12
CA PRO A 264 6.75 22.89 -1.01
C PRO A 264 6.48 23.38 -2.42
N VAL A 265 6.82 22.57 -3.44
CA VAL A 265 6.53 22.90 -4.85
C VAL A 265 5.07 22.62 -5.21
N VAL A 266 4.49 21.56 -4.65
CA VAL A 266 3.05 21.24 -4.80
C VAL A 266 2.44 21.02 -3.42
N THR A 267 1.33 21.69 -3.14
CA THR A 267 0.60 21.57 -1.88
C THR A 267 -0.84 21.15 -2.14
N PHE A 268 -1.26 20.07 -1.47
CA PHE A 268 -2.63 19.60 -1.45
C PHE A 268 -3.33 20.04 -0.17
N VAL A 269 -4.65 20.21 -0.25
CA VAL A 269 -5.49 20.58 0.90
C VAL A 269 -5.89 19.35 1.72
N GLY A 270 -5.88 18.16 1.13
CA GLY A 270 -6.20 16.87 1.76
C GLY A 270 -7.59 16.32 1.40
N THR A 271 -8.41 17.10 0.69
CA THR A 271 -9.73 16.67 0.20
C THR A 271 -9.67 16.06 -1.21
N GLU A 272 -8.54 16.22 -1.92
CA GLU A 272 -8.32 15.69 -3.24
C GLU A 272 -8.34 14.15 -3.22
N ASP A 273 -9.16 13.54 -4.08
CA ASP A 273 -9.26 12.08 -4.21
C ASP A 273 -8.50 11.55 -5.43
N GLU A 274 -8.64 10.24 -5.71
CA GLU A 274 -7.96 9.56 -6.82
C GLU A 274 -8.33 10.11 -8.20
N SER A 275 -9.35 10.96 -8.35
CA SER A 275 -9.60 11.66 -9.62
C SER A 275 -8.65 12.83 -9.86
N THR A 276 -7.93 13.28 -8.82
CA THR A 276 -6.89 14.30 -8.94
C THR A 276 -5.58 13.67 -9.39
N VAL A 277 -4.98 14.18 -10.45
CA VAL A 277 -3.73 13.64 -11.01
C VAL A 277 -2.70 14.74 -11.16
N VAL A 278 -1.46 14.47 -10.76
CA VAL A 278 -0.28 15.28 -11.08
C VAL A 278 0.72 14.38 -11.80
N ALA A 279 0.93 14.61 -13.10
CA ALA A 279 1.71 13.68 -13.92
C ALA A 279 2.68 14.29 -14.94
N GLY A 280 3.83 13.64 -15.10
CA GLY A 280 4.75 13.94 -16.19
C GLY A 280 5.54 15.23 -16.03
N PHE A 281 5.83 15.68 -14.81
CA PHE A 281 6.62 16.89 -14.54
C PHE A 281 8.01 16.56 -14.01
N THR A 282 8.99 17.39 -14.33
CA THR A 282 10.17 17.55 -13.47
C THR A 282 9.85 18.55 -12.37
N ILE A 283 9.77 18.10 -11.13
CA ILE A 283 9.52 18.91 -9.93
C ILE A 283 10.86 19.04 -9.20
N ARG A 284 11.31 20.27 -8.93
CA ARG A 284 12.62 20.48 -8.31
C ARG A 284 12.74 21.71 -7.43
N ASN A 285 13.86 21.79 -6.72
CA ASN A 285 14.30 22.96 -5.94
C ASN A 285 13.30 23.43 -4.88
N GLY A 286 12.50 22.53 -4.29
CA GLY A 286 11.75 22.87 -3.09
C GLY A 286 12.62 22.91 -1.83
N LEU A 287 12.17 23.65 -0.82
CA LEU A 287 12.81 23.75 0.49
C LEU A 287 11.76 23.84 1.60
N ALA A 288 11.52 22.74 2.29
CA ALA A 288 10.58 22.69 3.41
C ALA A 288 11.03 21.68 4.46
N TYR A 289 10.42 21.76 5.65
CA TYR A 289 10.56 20.73 6.66
C TYR A 289 9.87 19.43 6.21
N ASN A 290 8.60 19.48 5.82
CA ASN A 290 7.89 18.33 5.28
C ASN A 290 7.30 18.67 3.92
N GLY A 291 7.40 17.73 2.99
CA GLY A 291 6.87 17.88 1.64
C GLY A 291 7.63 18.91 0.81
N ALA A 292 8.96 18.95 0.88
CA ALA A 292 9.75 19.90 0.10
C ALA A 292 9.41 19.86 -1.40
N ALA A 293 9.17 18.68 -1.97
CA ALA A 293 8.57 18.56 -3.28
C ALA A 293 7.05 18.68 -3.21
N ILE A 294 6.43 17.79 -2.44
CA ILE A 294 4.99 17.61 -2.42
C ILE A 294 4.50 17.45 -0.97
N ALA A 295 3.68 18.38 -0.53
CA ALA A 295 2.96 18.33 0.74
C ALA A 295 1.52 17.85 0.49
N GLY A 296 1.25 16.56 0.75
CA GLY A 296 0.00 15.90 0.38
C GLY A 296 -1.16 16.10 1.37
N ASN A 297 -0.89 16.38 2.64
CA ASN A 297 -1.93 16.49 3.69
C ASN A 297 -2.94 15.31 3.71
N ARG A 298 -2.45 14.09 3.49
CA ARG A 298 -3.21 12.84 3.38
C ARG A 298 -4.19 12.79 2.21
N CYS A 299 -3.98 13.62 1.18
CA CYS A 299 -4.75 13.55 -0.05
C CYS A 299 -4.64 12.15 -0.67
N ARG A 300 -5.67 11.78 -1.44
CA ARG A 300 -5.71 10.54 -2.23
C ARG A 300 -5.41 10.77 -3.72
N ALA A 301 -4.85 11.94 -4.06
CA ALA A 301 -4.42 12.26 -5.42
C ALA A 301 -3.36 11.29 -5.95
N GLN A 302 -3.32 11.15 -7.28
CA GLN A 302 -2.38 10.30 -7.97
C GLN A 302 -1.15 11.09 -8.44
N LEU A 303 0.04 10.63 -8.08
CA LEU A 303 1.31 11.18 -8.51
C LEU A 303 1.94 10.19 -9.50
N ARG A 304 2.03 10.56 -10.78
CA ARG A 304 2.42 9.62 -11.84
C ARG A 304 3.53 10.13 -12.75
N PHE A 305 4.53 9.31 -13.04
CA PHE A 305 5.55 9.59 -14.06
C PHE A 305 6.28 10.93 -13.89
N ASN A 306 6.39 11.42 -12.66
CA ASN A 306 7.13 12.65 -12.36
C ASN A 306 8.61 12.34 -12.10
N VAL A 307 9.47 13.30 -12.39
CA VAL A 307 10.85 13.34 -11.93
C VAL A 307 10.93 14.32 -10.77
N ILE A 308 11.11 13.83 -9.55
CA ILE A 308 11.20 14.63 -8.32
C ILE A 308 12.67 14.68 -7.91
N GLU A 309 13.31 15.84 -8.07
CA GLU A 309 14.75 15.93 -7.92
C GLU A 309 15.27 17.21 -7.25
N ASP A 310 16.43 17.06 -6.61
CA ASP A 310 17.21 18.15 -6.05
C ASP A 310 16.44 18.99 -5.00
N HIS A 311 15.48 18.38 -4.29
CA HIS A 311 14.78 19.01 -3.17
C HIS A 311 15.61 18.95 -1.89
N VAL A 312 15.62 20.05 -1.14
CA VAL A 312 16.30 20.12 0.17
C VAL A 312 15.25 20.08 1.26
N VAL A 313 15.48 19.23 2.25
CA VAL A 313 14.63 19.12 3.43
C VAL A 313 15.37 19.77 4.61
N SER A 314 14.68 20.57 5.42
CA SER A 314 15.31 21.30 6.55
C SER A 314 14.76 20.84 7.89
N GLY A 315 15.58 20.46 8.86
CA GLY A 315 15.13 20.10 10.21
C GLY A 315 15.95 18.99 10.88
N TYR A 316 15.56 18.56 12.08
CA TYR A 316 16.28 17.51 12.83
C TYR A 316 15.41 16.28 13.17
N THR A 317 14.10 16.33 12.94
CA THR A 317 13.12 15.34 13.43
C THR A 317 12.37 14.64 12.29
N SER A 318 13.10 14.02 11.36
CA SER A 318 12.54 13.25 10.23
C SER A 318 11.81 14.07 9.14
N PRO A 319 12.44 15.10 8.55
CA PRO A 319 11.84 15.85 7.45
C PRO A 319 11.75 15.03 6.16
N SER A 320 10.91 15.45 5.20
CA SER A 320 10.61 14.62 4.03
C SER A 320 10.38 15.36 2.70
N THR A 321 10.69 14.70 1.58
CA THR A 321 10.56 15.28 0.23
C THR A 321 9.13 15.22 -0.27
N VAL A 322 8.50 14.04 -0.21
CA VAL A 322 7.08 13.84 -0.45
C VAL A 322 6.47 13.32 0.84
N HIS A 323 5.42 14.00 1.30
CA HIS A 323 4.86 13.77 2.63
C HIS A 323 3.35 13.61 2.57
N ARG A 324 2.82 12.56 3.21
CA ARG A 324 1.38 12.34 3.38
C ARG A 324 0.59 12.35 2.07
N CYS A 325 1.07 11.62 1.07
CA CYS A 325 0.36 11.38 -0.18
C CYS A 325 -0.21 9.96 -0.14
N ASN A 326 -1.50 9.84 0.18
CA ASN A 326 -2.17 8.56 0.45
C ASN A 326 -2.94 8.01 -0.76
N GLY A 327 -2.75 8.61 -1.93
CA GLY A 327 -3.25 8.10 -3.20
C GLY A 327 -2.28 7.14 -3.86
N ILE A 328 -2.26 7.11 -5.19
CA ILE A 328 -1.36 6.26 -5.96
C ILE A 328 -0.08 7.06 -6.27
N ILE A 329 1.08 6.54 -5.87
CA ILE A 329 2.40 7.03 -6.27
C ILE A 329 2.99 6.01 -7.23
N GLU A 330 3.00 6.31 -8.52
CA GLU A 330 3.33 5.35 -9.57
C GLU A 330 4.30 5.86 -10.64
N GLY A 331 5.30 5.06 -10.99
CA GLY A 331 6.17 5.34 -12.14
C GLY A 331 7.04 6.59 -11.99
N ASN A 332 7.18 7.13 -10.78
CA ASN A 332 7.96 8.34 -10.54
C ASN A 332 9.44 8.01 -10.36
N THR A 333 10.30 8.94 -10.76
CA THR A 333 11.74 8.91 -10.43
C THR A 333 12.02 9.95 -9.35
N LEU A 334 12.46 9.52 -8.17
CA LEU A 334 12.79 10.38 -7.04
C LEU A 334 14.29 10.28 -6.77
N ARG A 335 15.05 11.36 -7.02
CA ARG A 335 16.52 11.32 -6.95
C ARG A 335 17.18 12.58 -6.43
N ARG A 336 18.35 12.42 -5.80
CA ARG A 336 19.17 13.53 -5.26
C ARG A 336 18.39 14.46 -4.31
N ASN A 337 17.39 13.91 -3.63
CA ASN A 337 16.62 14.64 -2.64
C ASN A 337 17.20 14.45 -1.24
N GLY A 338 16.91 15.39 -0.35
CA GLY A 338 17.40 15.39 1.02
C GLY A 338 18.50 16.42 1.25
N ASP A 339 19.06 16.41 2.45
CA ASP A 339 20.18 17.28 2.81
C ASP A 339 21.50 16.48 2.85
N PRO A 340 22.51 16.83 2.05
CA PRO A 340 23.82 16.19 2.10
C PRO A 340 24.58 16.43 3.42
N ALA A 341 24.17 17.42 4.22
CA ALA A 341 24.76 17.79 5.49
C ALA A 341 24.20 17.03 6.71
N TRP A 342 23.59 15.86 6.47
CA TRP A 342 23.18 14.89 7.50
C TRP A 342 21.95 15.28 8.30
N ILE A 343 20.82 15.20 7.61
CA ILE A 343 19.52 15.20 8.27
C ILE A 343 18.91 13.82 8.09
N PHE A 344 18.54 13.16 9.19
CA PHE A 344 17.68 11.98 9.18
C PHE A 344 16.35 12.37 8.56
N GLY A 345 16.24 12.25 7.24
CA GLY A 345 15.02 12.56 6.49
C GLY A 345 14.64 11.42 5.56
N SER A 346 13.51 11.57 4.88
CA SER A 346 12.95 10.55 4.01
C SER A 346 12.56 11.12 2.64
N THR A 347 12.67 10.32 1.60
CA THR A 347 12.25 10.72 0.25
C THR A 347 10.73 10.64 0.16
N LEU A 348 10.14 9.48 0.46
CA LEU A 348 8.71 9.32 0.74
C LEU A 348 8.49 9.14 2.24
N SER A 349 7.51 9.83 2.83
CA SER A 349 7.17 9.69 4.24
C SER A 349 5.67 9.74 4.50
N GLU A 350 5.17 8.85 5.37
CA GLU A 350 3.75 8.80 5.77
C GLU A 350 2.79 8.72 4.57
N CYS A 351 3.20 8.03 3.50
CA CYS A 351 2.40 7.86 2.29
C CYS A 351 1.73 6.48 2.35
N ASP A 352 0.50 6.44 2.86
CA ASP A 352 -0.19 5.18 3.20
C ASP A 352 -1.00 4.59 2.03
N GLY A 353 -0.90 5.19 0.85
CA GLY A 353 -1.55 4.71 -0.36
C GLY A 353 -0.76 3.59 -1.05
N VAL A 354 -0.98 3.43 -2.36
CA VAL A 354 -0.21 2.45 -3.15
C VAL A 354 1.05 3.10 -3.69
N ILE A 355 2.21 2.58 -3.31
CA ILE A 355 3.52 3.00 -3.83
C ILE A 355 4.03 1.92 -4.75
N ARG A 356 4.01 2.14 -6.06
CA ARG A 356 4.42 1.11 -7.03
C ARG A 356 5.20 1.58 -8.24
N GLY A 357 6.11 0.74 -8.74
CA GLY A 357 6.82 1.03 -9.99
C GLY A 357 7.69 2.29 -9.95
N ASN A 358 8.04 2.80 -8.77
CA ASN A 358 8.85 4.00 -8.64
C ASN A 358 10.34 3.67 -8.61
N ARG A 359 11.16 4.60 -9.09
CA ARG A 359 12.61 4.57 -8.97
C ARG A 359 13.06 5.61 -7.96
N ILE A 360 13.40 5.17 -6.75
CA ILE A 360 13.85 6.01 -5.63
C ILE A 360 15.35 5.80 -5.49
N GLU A 361 16.14 6.71 -6.06
CA GLU A 361 17.58 6.49 -6.22
C GLU A 361 18.46 7.67 -5.79
N SER A 362 19.65 7.37 -5.26
CA SER A 362 20.68 8.39 -5.02
C SER A 362 20.19 9.57 -4.17
N ASN A 363 19.24 9.35 -3.27
CA ASN A 363 18.81 10.36 -2.31
C ASN A 363 19.76 10.37 -1.11
N PHE A 364 19.90 11.53 -0.45
CA PHE A 364 20.68 11.66 0.79
C PHE A 364 19.89 11.21 2.03
N ALA A 365 18.72 10.63 1.82
CA ALA A 365 17.68 10.36 2.80
C ALA A 365 17.23 8.89 2.71
N ILE A 366 16.37 8.47 3.63
CA ILE A 366 15.69 7.16 3.57
C ILE A 366 14.89 7.11 2.27
N GLY A 367 14.82 5.94 1.62
CA GLY A 367 13.99 5.78 0.42
C GLY A 367 12.50 5.98 0.73
N ILE A 368 11.92 5.07 1.51
CA ILE A 368 10.52 5.12 1.97
C ILE A 368 10.47 4.98 3.49
N ALA A 369 9.74 5.87 4.16
CA ALA A 369 9.56 5.81 5.59
C ALA A 369 8.10 5.88 6.04
N PHE A 370 7.76 5.15 7.11
CA PHE A 370 6.47 5.27 7.80
C PHE A 370 5.26 5.12 6.89
N ALA A 371 5.36 4.27 5.87
CA ALA A 371 4.26 3.99 4.96
C ALA A 371 3.55 2.71 5.41
N HIS A 372 2.22 2.76 5.50
CA HIS A 372 1.41 1.61 5.92
C HIS A 372 0.59 0.98 4.79
N GLY A 373 0.75 1.49 3.56
CA GLY A 373 0.09 1.00 2.36
C GLY A 373 0.85 -0.11 1.63
N LEU A 374 0.38 -0.48 0.43
CA LEU A 374 1.07 -1.46 -0.42
C LEU A 374 2.33 -0.83 -1.05
N ILE A 375 3.48 -1.49 -0.87
CA ILE A 375 4.76 -1.10 -1.48
C ILE A 375 5.20 -2.20 -2.44
N GLU A 376 5.08 -1.98 -3.74
CA GLU A 376 5.41 -3.02 -4.72
C GLU A 376 6.15 -2.59 -5.98
N ARG A 377 7.00 -3.46 -6.53
CA ARG A 377 7.69 -3.21 -7.81
C ARG A 377 8.51 -1.92 -7.85
N ASN A 378 9.01 -1.44 -6.71
CA ASN A 378 9.84 -0.24 -6.66
C ASN A 378 11.33 -0.61 -6.73
N PHE A 379 12.11 0.26 -7.37
CA PHE A 379 13.57 0.25 -7.31
C PHE A 379 14.02 1.28 -6.28
N ILE A 380 14.48 0.82 -5.12
CA ILE A 380 14.93 1.65 -4.00
C ILE A 380 16.42 1.42 -3.84
N ILE A 381 17.21 2.26 -4.51
CA ILE A 381 18.62 1.96 -4.76
C ILE A 381 19.56 3.11 -4.45
N ASP A 382 20.78 2.81 -4.01
CA ASP A 382 21.86 3.79 -3.88
C ASP A 382 21.50 4.99 -2.98
N ASN A 383 20.55 4.85 -2.05
CA ASN A 383 20.19 5.91 -1.11
C ASN A 383 21.19 5.97 0.05
N GLY A 384 21.43 7.17 0.56
CA GLY A 384 22.40 7.47 1.62
C GLY A 384 21.92 7.12 3.04
N GLU A 385 20.74 6.53 3.16
CA GLU A 385 20.21 5.94 4.38
C GLU A 385 19.48 4.62 4.05
N SER A 386 18.69 4.08 4.99
CA SER A 386 17.91 2.86 4.78
C SER A 386 17.04 2.96 3.52
N GLY A 387 16.93 1.87 2.76
CA GLY A 387 15.96 1.78 1.66
C GLY A 387 14.53 1.97 2.18
N LEU A 388 14.15 1.19 3.19
CA LEU A 388 12.89 1.35 3.91
C LEU A 388 13.13 1.51 5.42
N ARG A 389 12.29 2.33 6.07
CA ARG A 389 12.29 2.46 7.53
C ARG A 389 10.89 2.59 8.11
N GLY A 390 10.56 1.91 9.21
CA GLY A 390 9.30 2.18 9.92
C GLY A 390 8.04 1.83 9.15
N CYS A 391 8.11 1.02 8.10
CA CYS A 391 6.96 0.73 7.24
C CYS A 391 6.20 -0.49 7.75
N GLU A 392 4.90 -0.33 8.05
CA GLU A 392 3.99 -1.39 8.48
C GLU A 392 3.09 -1.79 7.32
N ALA A 393 3.63 -2.58 6.39
CA ALA A 393 3.11 -2.69 5.04
C ALA A 393 3.16 -4.12 4.47
N VAL A 394 2.45 -4.31 3.36
CA VAL A 394 2.77 -5.41 2.43
C VAL A 394 3.86 -4.89 1.50
N ILE A 395 5.06 -5.44 1.62
CA ILE A 395 6.26 -5.06 0.86
C ILE A 395 6.59 -6.22 -0.07
N GLN A 396 6.37 -6.04 -1.38
CA GLN A 396 6.53 -7.13 -2.33
C GLN A 396 7.12 -6.77 -3.68
N TYR A 397 7.87 -7.67 -4.31
CA TYR A 397 8.43 -7.47 -5.65
C TYR A 397 9.32 -6.23 -5.78
N ASN A 398 9.89 -5.71 -4.70
CA ASN A 398 10.78 -4.56 -4.74
C ASN A 398 12.24 -4.98 -4.91
N VAL A 399 13.03 -4.10 -5.52
CA VAL A 399 14.49 -4.16 -5.53
C VAL A 399 15.01 -3.12 -4.55
N ILE A 400 15.55 -3.58 -3.43
CA ILE A 400 16.09 -2.74 -2.35
C ILE A 400 17.57 -3.01 -2.30
N ALA A 401 18.37 -2.16 -2.96
CA ALA A 401 19.77 -2.50 -3.18
C ALA A 401 20.77 -1.35 -3.06
N ARG A 402 21.98 -1.66 -2.60
CA ARG A 402 23.10 -0.70 -2.49
C ARG A 402 22.79 0.55 -1.66
N ASN A 403 21.79 0.49 -0.81
CA ASN A 403 21.50 1.56 0.13
C ASN A 403 22.53 1.50 1.27
N GLN A 404 23.06 2.65 1.65
CA GLN A 404 24.17 2.75 2.60
C GLN A 404 23.76 3.62 3.77
N SER A 405 23.20 2.99 4.81
CA SER A 405 22.87 3.70 6.04
C SER A 405 24.11 3.89 6.90
N ARG A 406 24.12 4.98 7.65
CA ARG A 406 25.16 5.29 8.63
C ARG A 406 24.65 5.20 10.07
N ASP A 407 23.41 4.79 10.24
CA ASP A 407 22.74 4.60 11.52
C ASP A 407 22.64 3.11 11.86
N ARG A 408 21.74 2.37 11.20
CA ARG A 408 21.48 0.96 11.56
C ARG A 408 21.54 -0.02 10.40
N CYS A 409 20.61 0.09 9.47
CA CYS A 409 20.44 -0.88 8.39
C CYS A 409 20.37 -0.21 7.03
N GLY A 410 21.11 -0.74 6.05
CA GLY A 410 21.07 -0.26 4.68
C GLY A 410 19.76 -0.63 3.98
N GLY A 411 19.28 -1.86 4.09
CA GLY A 411 18.07 -2.32 3.40
C GLY A 411 16.79 -1.86 4.09
N LEU A 412 16.31 -2.64 5.05
CA LEU A 412 15.07 -2.38 5.78
C LEU A 412 15.34 -2.30 7.29
N ALA A 413 14.83 -1.24 7.94
CA ALA A 413 14.96 -1.04 9.39
C ALA A 413 13.58 -0.83 10.03
N TYR A 414 13.26 -1.51 11.14
CA TYR A 414 12.06 -1.23 11.93
C TYR A 414 10.76 -1.32 11.12
N CYS A 415 10.71 -2.23 10.16
CA CYS A 415 9.52 -2.41 9.33
C CYS A 415 8.73 -3.60 9.86
N GLY A 416 7.44 -3.67 9.54
CA GLY A 416 6.61 -4.80 9.90
C GLY A 416 5.59 -5.14 8.80
N GLY A 417 4.75 -6.12 9.10
CA GLY A 417 3.76 -6.66 8.18
C GLY A 417 4.28 -7.88 7.39
N THR A 418 4.17 -7.84 6.06
CA THR A 418 4.59 -8.96 5.18
C THR A 418 5.63 -8.50 4.18
N LEU A 419 6.82 -9.11 4.24
CA LEU A 419 7.91 -8.90 3.31
C LEU A 419 8.05 -10.13 2.41
N GLN A 420 7.70 -10.01 1.12
CA GLN A 420 7.72 -11.15 0.21
C GLN A 420 8.17 -10.89 -1.23
N TYR A 421 8.89 -11.85 -1.84
CA TYR A 421 9.33 -11.75 -3.23
C TYR A 421 10.19 -10.51 -3.53
N ASN A 422 10.93 -10.00 -2.54
CA ASN A 422 11.82 -8.86 -2.74
C ASN A 422 13.26 -9.34 -2.98
N LEU A 423 14.00 -8.55 -3.75
CA LEU A 423 15.45 -8.60 -3.82
C LEU A 423 16.03 -7.56 -2.86
N ILE A 424 16.74 -8.01 -1.83
CA ILE A 424 17.40 -7.18 -0.83
C ILE A 424 18.90 -7.43 -0.98
N ALA A 425 19.60 -6.54 -1.70
CA ALA A 425 20.93 -6.84 -2.20
C ALA A 425 21.99 -5.75 -1.92
N ASP A 426 23.19 -6.15 -1.51
CA ASP A 426 24.36 -5.27 -1.42
C ASP A 426 24.15 -4.01 -0.56
N ASN A 427 23.20 -4.05 0.37
CA ASN A 427 22.95 -2.95 1.28
C ASN A 427 23.97 -2.97 2.42
N VAL A 428 24.35 -1.78 2.88
CA VAL A 428 25.36 -1.61 3.91
C VAL A 428 24.78 -0.81 5.07
N GLY A 429 24.92 -1.32 6.28
CA GLY A 429 24.58 -0.58 7.50
C GLY A 429 25.55 -0.88 8.64
N PRO A 430 25.65 -0.02 9.67
CA PRO A 430 26.56 -0.24 10.77
C PRO A 430 26.15 -1.42 11.64
N VAL A 431 24.85 -1.70 11.76
CA VAL A 431 24.31 -2.82 12.53
C VAL A 431 23.99 -3.97 11.58
N ALA A 432 23.05 -3.79 10.65
CA ALA A 432 22.67 -4.82 9.68
C ALA A 432 22.82 -4.34 8.23
N GLY A 433 23.01 -5.27 7.31
CA GLY A 433 23.01 -4.94 5.88
C GLY A 433 21.60 -4.97 5.29
N GLY A 434 20.96 -6.14 5.33
CA GLY A 434 19.71 -6.41 4.62
C GLY A 434 18.45 -6.01 5.40
N VAL A 435 18.15 -6.70 6.49
CA VAL A 435 16.93 -6.51 7.30
C VAL A 435 17.30 -6.40 8.78
N TYR A 436 16.74 -5.41 9.47
CA TYR A 436 16.92 -5.20 10.90
C TYR A 436 15.59 -4.92 11.58
N ASP A 437 15.32 -5.66 12.66
CA ASP A 437 14.18 -5.41 13.55
C ASP A 437 12.85 -5.41 12.79
N PHE A 438 12.56 -6.56 12.16
CA PHE A 438 11.34 -6.72 11.37
C PHE A 438 10.23 -7.39 12.19
N GLU A 439 9.07 -6.74 12.29
CA GLU A 439 7.91 -7.25 12.99
C GLU A 439 6.91 -7.91 12.02
N GLY A 440 7.06 -9.21 11.76
CA GLY A 440 6.12 -9.93 10.91
C GLY A 440 6.73 -11.06 10.09
N THR A 441 6.13 -11.32 8.93
CA THR A 441 6.53 -12.45 8.08
C THR A 441 7.52 -12.01 7.01
N ILE A 442 8.70 -12.65 7.00
CA ILE A 442 9.71 -12.54 5.94
C ILE A 442 9.65 -13.83 5.13
N ALA A 443 9.02 -13.78 3.96
CA ALA A 443 8.77 -14.98 3.16
C ALA A 443 9.25 -14.83 1.71
N TYR A 444 9.90 -15.85 1.16
CA TYR A 444 10.21 -15.91 -0.29
C TYR A 444 11.02 -14.72 -0.82
N ASN A 445 11.97 -14.19 -0.04
CA ASN A 445 12.85 -13.11 -0.46
C ASN A 445 14.25 -13.64 -0.83
N ARG A 446 14.96 -12.87 -1.64
CA ARG A 446 16.39 -13.05 -1.91
C ARG A 446 17.17 -11.97 -1.15
N VAL A 447 17.84 -12.35 -0.07
CA VAL A 447 18.67 -11.48 0.78
C VAL A 447 20.13 -11.79 0.50
N VAL A 448 20.78 -10.98 -0.33
CA VAL A 448 22.06 -11.34 -0.96
C VAL A 448 23.14 -10.26 -0.80
N GLY A 449 24.37 -10.64 -0.45
CA GLY A 449 25.52 -9.72 -0.54
C GLY A 449 25.49 -8.54 0.44
N ASN A 450 24.56 -8.51 1.40
CA ASN A 450 24.41 -7.39 2.32
C ASN A 450 25.50 -7.42 3.42
N GLN A 451 25.87 -6.24 3.91
CA GLN A 451 26.95 -6.06 4.89
C GLN A 451 26.51 -5.28 6.13
N GLY A 452 26.70 -5.87 7.31
CA GLY A 452 26.45 -5.25 8.62
C GLY A 452 27.39 -5.77 9.70
N SER A 453 27.48 -5.13 10.88
CA SER A 453 28.31 -5.69 11.96
C SER A 453 27.64 -6.85 12.71
N ASP A 454 26.34 -6.73 13.01
CA ASP A 454 25.52 -7.68 13.77
C ASP A 454 24.34 -8.12 12.89
N GLY A 455 24.56 -9.08 11.98
CA GLY A 455 23.58 -9.50 10.98
C GLY A 455 23.83 -8.92 9.59
N GLY A 456 24.61 -9.62 8.75
CA GLY A 456 24.79 -9.20 7.36
C GLY A 456 23.47 -9.23 6.58
N GLY A 457 22.78 -10.36 6.64
CA GLY A 457 21.51 -10.60 5.97
C GLY A 457 20.31 -10.09 6.75
N ILE A 458 19.82 -10.90 7.71
CA ILE A 458 18.63 -10.61 8.52
C ILE A 458 19.04 -10.60 10.00
N SER A 459 18.64 -9.57 10.72
CA SER A 459 19.01 -9.30 12.10
C SER A 459 17.79 -8.91 12.93
N VAL A 460 17.69 -9.45 14.15
CA VAL A 460 16.64 -9.15 15.13
C VAL A 460 15.25 -9.37 14.56
N VAL A 461 14.74 -10.58 14.73
CA VAL A 461 13.36 -10.90 14.37
C VAL A 461 12.77 -11.65 15.54
N GLU A 462 11.86 -10.99 16.26
CA GLU A 462 11.28 -11.51 17.51
C GLU A 462 9.79 -11.87 17.38
N THR A 463 9.14 -11.43 16.29
CA THR A 463 7.74 -11.76 15.98
C THR A 463 7.60 -12.22 14.52
N GLY A 464 6.57 -13.02 14.25
CA GLY A 464 6.29 -13.54 12.91
C GLY A 464 7.11 -14.77 12.52
N SER A 465 7.65 -14.82 11.30
CA SER A 465 8.36 -16.01 10.77
C SER A 465 9.32 -15.69 9.61
N ILE A 466 10.31 -16.56 9.39
CA ILE A 466 11.28 -16.48 8.28
C ILE A 466 11.14 -17.75 7.43
N VAL A 467 10.55 -17.64 6.24
CA VAL A 467 10.13 -18.80 5.46
C VAL A 467 10.55 -18.74 3.99
N GLY A 468 11.08 -19.81 3.42
CA GLY A 468 11.23 -19.90 1.96
C GLY A 468 12.24 -18.93 1.36
N ASN A 469 13.12 -18.32 2.17
CA ASN A 469 14.05 -17.29 1.70
C ASN A 469 15.37 -17.90 1.21
N LEU A 470 15.98 -17.22 0.24
CA LEU A 470 17.40 -17.38 -0.08
C LEU A 470 18.20 -16.31 0.66
N ILE A 471 19.10 -16.72 1.56
CA ILE A 471 19.95 -15.82 2.35
C ILE A 471 21.41 -16.16 2.02
N ALA A 472 21.99 -15.41 1.07
CA ALA A 472 23.23 -15.81 0.41
C ALA A 472 24.32 -14.74 0.41
N GLY A 473 25.58 -15.13 0.67
CA GLY A 473 26.72 -14.23 0.46
C GLY A 473 26.75 -12.98 1.36
N ASN A 474 25.96 -12.93 2.43
CA ASN A 474 25.90 -11.79 3.33
C ASN A 474 27.09 -11.81 4.29
N ARG A 475 27.55 -10.63 4.72
CA ARG A 475 28.74 -10.46 5.55
C ARG A 475 28.43 -9.73 6.85
N GLY A 476 28.89 -10.28 7.97
CA GLY A 476 28.98 -9.50 9.20
C GLY A 476 30.12 -9.83 10.14
N THR A 477 30.13 -9.22 11.32
CA THR A 477 31.04 -9.60 12.41
C THR A 477 30.49 -10.82 13.12
N ARG A 478 29.21 -10.78 13.46
CA ARG A 478 28.42 -11.88 14.01
C ARG A 478 27.15 -12.04 13.20
N GLY A 479 26.73 -13.27 12.93
CA GLY A 479 25.50 -13.49 12.15
C GLY A 479 25.68 -13.04 10.70
N GLY A 480 26.39 -13.79 9.86
CA GLY A 480 26.54 -13.41 8.45
C GLY A 480 25.18 -13.41 7.75
N GLY A 481 24.46 -14.52 7.82
CA GLY A 481 23.10 -14.69 7.31
C GLY A 481 22.06 -14.22 8.31
N LEU A 482 22.00 -14.85 9.48
CA LEU A 482 21.01 -14.59 10.54
C LEU A 482 21.66 -14.14 11.86
N TYR A 483 21.11 -13.12 12.49
CA TYR A 483 21.51 -12.65 13.83
C TYR A 483 20.28 -12.45 14.72
N PHE A 484 20.22 -13.12 15.86
CA PHE A 484 19.16 -12.93 16.86
C PHE A 484 17.72 -13.08 16.29
N CYS A 485 17.51 -14.12 15.48
CA CYS A 485 16.20 -14.43 14.90
C CYS A 485 15.51 -15.50 15.76
N ASN A 486 14.61 -15.09 16.65
CA ASN A 486 13.95 -15.95 17.63
C ASN A 486 12.52 -16.32 17.22
N VAL A 487 12.32 -16.56 15.92
CA VAL A 487 11.05 -16.92 15.31
C VAL A 487 11.13 -18.24 14.56
N PRO A 488 9.99 -18.87 14.23
CA PRO A 488 9.94 -19.98 13.30
C PRO A 488 10.71 -19.67 12.01
N CYS A 489 11.66 -20.54 11.65
CA CYS A 489 12.51 -20.39 10.48
C CYS A 489 12.47 -21.70 9.66
N TYR A 490 11.82 -21.66 8.50
CA TYR A 490 11.47 -22.85 7.74
C TYR A 490 11.80 -22.76 6.25
N ASN A 491 12.28 -23.85 5.66
CA ASN A 491 12.45 -23.93 4.21
C ASN A 491 13.33 -22.82 3.63
N ASN A 492 14.34 -22.35 4.37
CA ASN A 492 15.29 -21.35 3.87
C ASN A 492 16.55 -22.03 3.34
N THR A 493 17.18 -21.40 2.34
CA THR A 493 18.53 -21.75 1.90
C THR A 493 19.49 -20.65 2.37
N ILE A 494 20.31 -20.98 3.38
CA ILE A 494 21.23 -20.05 4.05
C ILE A 494 22.65 -20.46 3.67
N VAL A 495 23.25 -19.73 2.74
CA VAL A 495 24.41 -20.23 1.99
C VAL A 495 25.50 -19.19 1.78
N ASN A 496 26.77 -19.59 1.83
CA ASN A 496 27.91 -18.73 1.50
C ASN A 496 28.01 -17.42 2.31
N ASN A 497 27.35 -17.33 3.47
CA ASN A 497 27.45 -16.15 4.33
C ASN A 497 28.76 -16.17 5.10
N VAL A 498 29.27 -15.00 5.46
CA VAL A 498 30.56 -14.84 6.12
C VAL A 498 30.40 -14.05 7.42
N ALA A 499 30.97 -14.55 8.51
CA ALA A 499 31.14 -13.78 9.74
C ALA A 499 32.62 -13.69 10.12
N THR A 500 33.09 -12.50 10.50
CA THR A 500 34.50 -12.29 10.87
C THR A 500 34.84 -12.76 12.29
N ASP A 501 33.85 -13.05 13.15
CA ASP A 501 34.03 -13.66 14.49
C ASP A 501 33.33 -15.03 14.56
N ILE A 502 31.99 -15.04 14.50
CA ILE A 502 31.19 -16.24 14.78
C ILE A 502 29.79 -16.18 14.16
N GLY A 503 29.17 -17.34 13.92
CA GLY A 503 27.78 -17.47 13.50
C GLY A 503 27.53 -17.00 12.07
N ALA A 504 28.37 -17.37 11.10
CA ALA A 504 28.20 -16.97 9.71
C ALA A 504 26.83 -17.34 9.13
N ALA A 505 26.30 -18.52 9.43
CA ALA A 505 24.96 -18.91 9.07
C ALA A 505 23.92 -18.29 10.03
N ALA A 506 24.12 -18.51 11.34
CA ALA A 506 23.24 -18.02 12.38
C ALA A 506 23.97 -17.76 13.70
N PHE A 507 23.58 -16.69 14.39
CA PHE A 507 24.06 -16.33 15.73
C PHE A 507 22.90 -16.05 16.70
N ASN A 508 23.01 -16.56 17.93
CA ASN A 508 22.13 -16.30 19.09
C ASN A 508 20.62 -16.39 18.80
N SER A 509 20.23 -17.38 17.98
CA SER A 509 18.84 -17.67 17.62
C SER A 509 18.36 -18.91 18.38
N THR A 510 17.15 -18.89 18.96
CA THR A 510 16.71 -19.89 19.94
C THR A 510 15.43 -20.64 19.60
N ALA A 511 14.64 -20.14 18.63
CA ALA A 511 13.40 -20.78 18.20
C ALA A 511 13.66 -22.05 17.36
N SER A 512 12.82 -23.08 17.48
CA SER A 512 12.95 -24.32 16.69
C SER A 512 12.84 -24.06 15.19
N TRP A 513 13.77 -24.62 14.42
CA TRP A 513 13.87 -24.44 12.97
C TRP A 513 13.81 -25.78 12.23
N ALA A 514 13.26 -25.78 11.01
CA ALA A 514 13.10 -27.01 10.23
C ALA A 514 13.23 -26.81 8.72
N ASN A 515 13.52 -27.87 7.97
CA ASN A 515 13.60 -27.83 6.50
C ASN A 515 14.60 -26.81 5.93
N ASN A 516 15.65 -26.40 6.66
CA ASN A 516 16.59 -25.40 6.16
C ASN A 516 17.87 -26.05 5.59
N ILE A 517 18.49 -25.39 4.62
CA ILE A 517 19.84 -25.72 4.14
C ILE A 517 20.84 -24.73 4.73
N PHE A 518 21.89 -25.23 5.39
CA PHE A 518 23.03 -24.45 5.87
C PHE A 518 24.32 -24.96 5.21
N TRP A 519 24.81 -24.22 4.21
CA TRP A 519 25.95 -24.66 3.38
C TRP A 519 26.92 -23.53 3.04
N GLY A 520 28.22 -23.80 2.94
CA GLY A 520 29.25 -22.83 2.54
C GLY A 520 29.42 -21.62 3.46
N ASN A 521 28.79 -21.60 4.64
CA ASN A 521 28.87 -20.46 5.56
C ASN A 521 30.19 -20.52 6.35
N VAL A 522 30.92 -19.40 6.42
CA VAL A 522 32.30 -19.37 6.94
C VAL A 522 32.47 -18.36 8.06
N SER A 523 32.93 -18.81 9.23
CA SER A 523 33.47 -17.95 10.29
C SER A 523 34.67 -18.60 10.98
N PRO A 524 35.54 -17.82 11.65
CA PRO A 524 36.71 -18.36 12.34
C PRO A 524 36.41 -19.34 13.48
N ARG A 525 35.30 -19.14 14.21
CA ARG A 525 34.99 -19.94 15.40
C ARG A 525 33.97 -21.03 15.16
N SER A 526 32.82 -20.67 14.61
CA SER A 526 31.72 -21.60 14.34
C SER A 526 30.71 -20.96 13.39
N PRO A 527 30.42 -21.53 12.21
CA PRO A 527 29.42 -20.98 11.30
C PRO A 527 28.02 -20.93 11.90
N MET A 528 27.72 -21.81 12.85
CA MET A 528 26.44 -21.88 13.53
C MET A 528 26.69 -21.71 15.03
N HIS A 529 26.08 -20.71 15.66
CA HIS A 529 26.22 -20.46 17.11
C HIS A 529 24.91 -19.98 17.69
N PHE A 530 23.98 -20.90 17.91
CA PHE A 530 22.59 -20.61 18.21
C PHE A 530 22.01 -21.73 19.09
N GLY A 531 21.02 -21.39 19.92
CA GLY A 531 20.45 -22.30 20.93
C GLY A 531 19.27 -23.15 20.45
N ALA A 532 18.87 -23.00 19.18
CA ALA A 532 17.71 -23.69 18.66
C ALA A 532 17.93 -25.18 18.36
N THR A 533 16.84 -25.93 18.41
CA THR A 533 16.77 -27.32 17.92
C THR A 533 16.49 -27.29 16.42
N LEU A 534 17.35 -27.94 15.64
CA LEU A 534 17.11 -28.14 14.20
C LEU A 534 16.41 -29.48 13.97
N THR A 535 15.44 -29.53 13.06
CA THR A 535 14.89 -30.80 12.56
C THR A 535 14.82 -30.77 11.04
N TYR A 536 14.84 -31.95 10.39
CA TYR A 536 14.66 -32.06 8.93
C TYR A 536 15.51 -31.06 8.10
N SER A 537 16.74 -30.76 8.53
CA SER A 537 17.58 -29.70 7.92
C SER A 537 18.92 -30.27 7.45
N LEU A 538 19.49 -29.70 6.39
CA LEU A 538 20.83 -30.04 5.92
C LEU A 538 21.86 -29.11 6.54
N ILE A 539 22.91 -29.69 7.13
CA ILE A 539 23.98 -28.95 7.81
C ILE A 539 25.34 -29.46 7.34
N GLN A 540 26.22 -28.55 6.91
CA GLN A 540 27.55 -28.91 6.39
C GLN A 540 28.46 -29.60 7.43
N ASP A 541 28.56 -29.05 8.65
CA ASP A 541 29.50 -29.55 9.66
C ASP A 541 28.81 -29.82 11.01
N GLY A 542 29.12 -30.95 11.63
CA GLY A 542 28.44 -31.46 12.82
C GLY A 542 29.06 -31.04 14.16
N ALA A 543 28.27 -30.32 14.96
CA ALA A 543 28.14 -30.44 16.42
C ALA A 543 27.11 -29.41 16.93
N TYR A 544 25.89 -29.47 16.41
CA TYR A 544 24.78 -28.60 16.86
C TYR A 544 23.68 -29.44 17.47
N ASN A 545 22.69 -28.82 18.12
CA ASN A 545 21.51 -29.49 18.67
C ASN A 545 20.64 -30.07 17.53
N VAL A 546 21.16 -31.12 16.90
CA VAL A 546 20.53 -31.83 15.78
C VAL A 546 19.42 -32.70 16.35
N GLY A 547 18.19 -32.32 16.01
CA GLY A 547 17.01 -33.11 16.23
C GLY A 547 16.76 -34.08 15.09
N VAL A 548 15.59 -34.71 15.12
CA VAL A 548 15.16 -35.72 14.15
C VAL A 548 15.19 -35.20 12.71
N GLY A 549 15.61 -36.04 11.78
CA GLY A 549 15.56 -35.77 10.34
C GLY A 549 16.69 -34.87 9.81
N CYS A 550 17.61 -34.39 10.65
CA CYS A 550 18.75 -33.63 10.13
C CYS A 550 19.69 -34.52 9.31
N ILE A 551 20.19 -33.99 8.20
CA ILE A 551 21.09 -34.68 7.28
C ILE A 551 22.40 -33.91 7.13
N GLN A 552 23.46 -34.64 6.77
CA GLN A 552 24.77 -34.09 6.43
C GLN A 552 25.16 -34.57 5.04
N GLY A 553 25.68 -33.66 4.21
CA GLY A 553 26.04 -33.96 2.82
C GLY A 553 25.99 -32.71 1.96
N ASP A 554 26.56 -32.78 0.76
CA ASP A 554 26.48 -31.70 -0.24
C ASP A 554 25.03 -31.53 -0.72
N PRO A 555 24.42 -30.33 -0.65
CA PRO A 555 23.10 -30.05 -1.19
C PRO A 555 22.99 -30.29 -2.70
N GLN A 556 24.09 -30.40 -3.44
CA GLN A 556 24.12 -30.61 -4.88
C GLN A 556 23.30 -29.55 -5.63
N PHE A 557 23.70 -28.29 -5.45
CA PHE A 557 23.09 -27.18 -6.19
C PHE A 557 23.43 -27.25 -7.69
N VAL A 558 22.53 -26.75 -8.53
CA VAL A 558 22.71 -26.70 -9.99
C VAL A 558 23.92 -25.84 -10.38
N ASP A 559 24.00 -24.60 -9.90
CA ASP A 559 25.11 -23.69 -10.18
C ASP A 559 25.29 -22.62 -9.07
N ALA A 560 25.71 -23.09 -7.89
CA ALA A 560 25.92 -22.23 -6.73
C ALA A 560 26.96 -21.11 -6.96
N ALA A 561 27.90 -21.28 -7.89
CA ALA A 561 28.91 -20.28 -8.20
C ALA A 561 28.32 -19.02 -8.84
N HIS A 562 27.21 -19.17 -9.57
CA HIS A 562 26.47 -18.08 -10.20
C HIS A 562 25.14 -17.76 -9.51
N GLY A 563 24.92 -18.29 -8.30
CA GLY A 563 23.75 -17.98 -7.48
C GLY A 563 22.50 -18.83 -7.77
N ASP A 564 22.63 -19.90 -8.55
CA ASP A 564 21.57 -20.89 -8.74
C ASP A 564 21.65 -21.98 -7.67
N TYR A 565 20.73 -21.89 -6.71
CA TYR A 565 20.64 -22.79 -5.57
C TYR A 565 19.49 -23.80 -5.69
N HIS A 566 18.98 -24.04 -6.90
CA HIS A 566 18.10 -25.18 -7.17
C HIS A 566 18.82 -26.50 -6.90
N LEU A 567 18.06 -27.51 -6.48
CA LEU A 567 18.59 -28.83 -6.17
C LEU A 567 18.71 -29.67 -7.46
N LEU A 568 19.82 -30.38 -7.62
CA LEU A 568 19.91 -31.45 -8.60
C LEU A 568 19.05 -32.66 -8.17
N PRO A 569 18.49 -33.46 -9.11
CA PRO A 569 17.65 -34.61 -8.77
C PRO A 569 18.29 -35.68 -7.86
N GLY A 570 19.62 -35.72 -7.77
CA GLY A 570 20.35 -36.63 -6.88
C GLY A 570 20.63 -36.07 -5.48
N SER A 571 20.19 -34.84 -5.21
CA SER A 571 20.48 -34.14 -3.97
C SER A 571 19.92 -34.88 -2.76
N PRO A 572 20.67 -34.94 -1.64
CA PRO A 572 20.16 -35.51 -0.40
C PRO A 572 19.03 -34.68 0.23
N CYS A 573 18.81 -33.44 -0.21
CA CYS A 573 17.69 -32.60 0.25
C CYS A 573 16.34 -32.99 -0.36
N VAL A 574 16.37 -33.73 -1.47
CA VAL A 574 15.17 -34.10 -2.23
C VAL A 574 14.40 -35.19 -1.49
N ASN A 575 13.11 -34.97 -1.27
CA ASN A 575 12.21 -35.81 -0.50
C ASN A 575 12.70 -36.08 0.94
N ALA A 576 13.46 -35.17 1.54
CA ALA A 576 14.05 -35.35 2.89
C ALA A 576 13.42 -34.46 3.98
N GLY A 577 12.56 -33.52 3.61
CA GLY A 577 11.90 -32.58 4.51
C GLY A 577 10.60 -33.12 5.12
N THR A 578 9.99 -32.30 5.96
CA THR A 578 8.69 -32.56 6.61
C THR A 578 7.62 -31.56 6.19
N SER A 579 6.35 -31.89 6.39
CA SER A 579 5.23 -30.98 6.11
C SER A 579 5.20 -29.83 7.11
N ILE A 580 5.13 -28.59 6.62
CA ILE A 580 4.93 -27.39 7.43
C ILE A 580 3.72 -26.65 6.88
N ALA A 581 2.62 -26.60 7.65
CA ALA A 581 1.33 -26.13 7.14
C ALA A 581 1.33 -24.69 6.60
N SER A 582 2.20 -23.82 7.11
CA SER A 582 2.35 -22.44 6.66
C SER A 582 3.20 -22.26 5.40
N VAL A 583 3.84 -23.32 4.91
CA VAL A 583 4.75 -23.27 3.74
C VAL A 583 4.13 -24.09 2.61
N THR A 584 3.36 -23.42 1.77
CA THR A 584 2.55 -24.06 0.71
C THR A 584 3.24 -24.07 -0.65
N ALA A 585 4.25 -23.22 -0.85
CA ALA A 585 5.01 -23.12 -2.09
C ALA A 585 6.52 -22.95 -1.80
N ASP A 586 7.34 -23.06 -2.84
CA ASP A 586 8.76 -22.73 -2.81
C ASP A 586 9.01 -21.29 -3.32
N LEU A 587 10.27 -20.88 -3.40
CA LEU A 587 10.67 -19.53 -3.82
C LEU A 587 10.30 -19.20 -5.29
N ASP A 588 10.13 -20.21 -6.14
CA ASP A 588 9.68 -20.09 -7.53
C ASP A 588 8.14 -20.10 -7.65
N GLY A 589 7.42 -20.20 -6.52
CA GLY A 589 5.96 -20.30 -6.49
C GLY A 589 5.42 -21.72 -6.76
N VAL A 590 6.28 -22.73 -6.72
CA VAL A 590 5.95 -24.13 -6.99
C VAL A 590 5.30 -24.73 -5.75
N LEU A 591 4.12 -25.33 -5.90
CA LEU A 591 3.40 -25.92 -4.78
C LEU A 591 4.19 -27.08 -4.15
N ARG A 592 4.17 -27.14 -2.81
CA ARG A 592 4.82 -28.20 -2.04
C ARG A 592 3.81 -29.28 -1.59
N PRO A 593 4.19 -30.57 -1.57
CA PRO A 593 5.45 -31.14 -2.04
C PRO A 593 5.44 -31.46 -3.53
N VAL A 594 6.62 -31.46 -4.17
CA VAL A 594 6.85 -32.07 -5.48
C VAL A 594 7.48 -33.44 -5.26
N GLY A 595 6.71 -34.51 -5.50
CA GLY A 595 7.17 -35.89 -5.31
C GLY A 595 6.53 -36.57 -4.11
N ALA A 596 7.31 -37.36 -3.37
CA ALA A 596 6.81 -38.19 -2.28
C ALA A 596 6.71 -37.44 -0.94
N THR A 597 7.63 -36.51 -0.70
CA THR A 597 7.72 -35.69 0.52
C THR A 597 8.27 -34.30 0.17
N TRP A 598 8.34 -33.40 1.15
CA TRP A 598 8.81 -32.02 0.96
C TRP A 598 10.34 -31.99 0.79
N ASP A 599 10.83 -31.06 0.00
CA ASP A 599 12.27 -30.83 -0.12
C ASP A 599 12.78 -29.90 0.99
N ILE A 600 14.00 -30.17 1.46
CA ILE A 600 14.71 -29.28 2.38
C ILE A 600 15.24 -28.08 1.59
N GLY A 601 15.06 -26.86 2.12
CA GLY A 601 15.53 -25.61 1.51
C GLY A 601 14.44 -24.80 0.82
N ALA A 602 14.86 -23.73 0.16
CA ALA A 602 13.99 -22.71 -0.46
C ALA A 602 13.30 -23.18 -1.75
N TYR A 603 13.80 -24.22 -2.41
CA TYR A 603 13.32 -24.70 -3.71
C TYR A 603 12.86 -26.16 -3.62
N GLU A 604 11.86 -26.53 -4.42
CA GLU A 604 11.51 -27.92 -4.72
C GLU A 604 12.27 -28.39 -5.98
N CYS A 605 12.78 -29.60 -5.96
CA CYS A 605 13.40 -30.23 -7.12
C CYS A 605 12.32 -30.71 -8.09
N GLN A 606 12.31 -30.14 -9.29
CA GLN A 606 11.41 -30.58 -10.35
C GLN A 606 12.08 -31.57 -11.31
N ASN A 607 11.29 -32.46 -11.90
CA ASN A 607 11.72 -33.30 -13.02
C ASN A 607 10.66 -33.34 -14.14
N PRO A 608 10.91 -32.72 -15.32
CA PRO A 608 12.11 -31.94 -15.64
C PRO A 608 12.25 -30.74 -14.70
N PRO A 609 13.47 -30.25 -14.43
CA PRO A 609 13.68 -29.05 -13.61
C PRO A 609 12.76 -27.92 -14.09
N SER A 610 12.36 -27.01 -13.18
CA SER A 610 11.68 -25.75 -13.53
C SER A 610 12.38 -25.14 -14.74
N PRO A 611 11.66 -24.46 -15.66
CA PRO A 611 12.27 -23.90 -16.85
C PRO A 611 13.56 -23.21 -16.41
N ARG A 612 14.68 -23.82 -16.80
CA ARG A 612 16.00 -23.53 -16.26
C ARG A 612 16.19 -22.01 -16.31
N PRO A 613 17.01 -21.40 -15.44
CA PRO A 613 17.78 -20.26 -15.87
C PRO A 613 18.46 -20.71 -17.17
N VAL A 614 17.97 -20.18 -18.28
CA VAL A 614 18.34 -20.62 -19.62
C VAL A 614 19.89 -20.49 -19.67
N PRO A 615 20.66 -21.48 -20.15
CA PRO A 615 22.12 -21.40 -20.11
C PRO A 615 22.60 -20.05 -20.65
N ALA A 616 23.67 -19.47 -20.11
CA ALA A 616 24.12 -18.09 -20.39
C ALA A 616 24.04 -17.64 -21.86
N ALA A 617 24.20 -18.58 -22.80
CA ALA A 617 23.96 -18.43 -24.24
C ALA A 617 22.52 -18.05 -24.67
N ALA A 618 21.56 -18.00 -23.75
CA ALA A 618 20.17 -17.60 -24.02
C ALA A 618 19.82 -16.22 -23.45
N TYR A 619 20.72 -15.63 -22.64
CA TYR A 619 20.68 -14.22 -22.28
C TYR A 619 21.49 -13.37 -23.27
N ASP A 620 22.34 -14.03 -24.07
CA ASP A 620 22.95 -13.54 -25.31
C ASP A 620 21.90 -13.62 -26.43
N LEU A 621 20.96 -12.67 -26.41
CA LEU A 621 19.81 -12.61 -27.32
C LEU A 621 20.24 -12.32 -28.76
N ASN A 622 21.39 -11.68 -28.95
CA ASN A 622 21.95 -11.39 -30.28
C ASN A 622 22.94 -12.46 -30.78
N SER A 623 23.29 -13.45 -29.93
CA SER A 623 24.22 -14.55 -30.19
C SER A 623 25.66 -14.12 -30.52
N ASP A 624 26.14 -13.03 -29.92
CA ASP A 624 27.51 -12.51 -30.10
C ASP A 624 28.54 -13.06 -29.11
N GLY A 625 28.10 -13.86 -28.14
CA GLY A 625 28.91 -14.48 -27.10
C GLY A 625 29.02 -13.67 -25.81
N ASN A 626 28.41 -12.49 -25.73
CA ASN A 626 28.35 -11.63 -24.54
C ASN A 626 26.89 -11.39 -24.11
N VAL A 627 26.70 -10.94 -22.88
CA VAL A 627 25.40 -10.51 -22.35
C VAL A 627 25.56 -9.06 -21.94
N ASP A 628 25.19 -8.14 -22.83
CA ASP A 628 25.49 -6.72 -22.68
C ASP A 628 24.31 -5.79 -23.03
N GLY A 629 24.60 -4.53 -23.34
CA GLY A 629 23.57 -3.54 -23.66
C GLY A 629 22.78 -3.83 -24.92
N LEU A 630 23.32 -4.61 -25.86
CA LEU A 630 22.62 -5.03 -27.06
C LEU A 630 21.54 -6.06 -26.73
N ASP A 631 21.82 -7.00 -25.83
CA ASP A 631 20.83 -7.98 -25.38
C ASP A 631 19.74 -7.32 -24.53
N LEU A 632 20.11 -6.37 -23.67
CA LEU A 632 19.13 -5.60 -22.92
C LEU A 632 18.19 -4.83 -23.82
N MET A 633 18.71 -4.24 -24.89
CA MET A 633 17.91 -3.52 -25.85
C MET A 633 16.91 -4.45 -26.53
N MET A 634 17.33 -5.66 -26.92
CA MET A 634 16.43 -6.67 -27.49
C MET A 634 15.36 -7.12 -26.50
N LEU A 635 15.72 -7.31 -25.23
CA LEU A 635 14.78 -7.65 -24.16
C LEU A 635 13.76 -6.52 -23.92
N LEU A 636 14.22 -5.28 -23.84
CA LEU A 636 13.38 -4.10 -23.62
C LEU A 636 12.47 -3.78 -24.81
N GLU A 637 12.89 -4.06 -26.04
CA GLU A 637 12.06 -3.91 -27.24
C GLU A 637 10.80 -4.80 -27.22
N HIS A 638 10.82 -5.87 -26.43
CA HIS A 638 9.74 -6.86 -26.34
C HIS A 638 9.04 -6.83 -24.97
N TYR A 639 9.31 -5.83 -24.13
CA TYR A 639 8.69 -5.67 -22.83
C TYR A 639 7.15 -5.69 -22.92
N HIS A 640 6.51 -6.42 -22.01
CA HIS A 640 5.09 -6.79 -21.97
C HIS A 640 4.57 -7.75 -23.06
N THR A 641 5.44 -8.32 -23.89
CA THR A 641 5.05 -9.33 -24.88
C THR A 641 5.35 -10.76 -24.40
N ALA A 642 4.72 -11.76 -25.00
CA ALA A 642 4.89 -13.18 -24.65
C ALA A 642 5.95 -13.88 -25.51
N GLN A 643 7.07 -13.21 -25.82
CA GLN A 643 8.10 -13.76 -26.70
C GLN A 643 9.12 -14.62 -25.96
N LYS A 644 9.23 -15.90 -26.36
CA LYS A 644 10.36 -16.76 -25.97
C LYS A 644 11.51 -16.58 -26.96
N PRO A 645 12.78 -16.44 -26.50
CA PRO A 645 13.29 -16.79 -25.16
C PRO A 645 13.35 -15.64 -24.13
N MET A 646 12.82 -14.45 -24.44
CA MET A 646 12.94 -13.24 -23.59
C MET A 646 12.03 -13.24 -22.35
N ASP A 647 10.95 -14.04 -22.38
CA ASP A 647 10.15 -14.44 -21.21
C ASP A 647 10.96 -15.50 -20.42
N MET A 648 11.93 -15.02 -19.65
CA MET A 648 12.98 -15.76 -18.93
C MET A 648 12.46 -16.40 -17.65
N ASP A 649 11.47 -15.80 -16.99
CA ASP A 649 10.75 -16.41 -15.86
C ASP A 649 9.56 -17.27 -16.31
N ASN A 650 9.26 -17.26 -17.61
CA ASN A 650 8.22 -18.04 -18.25
C ASN A 650 6.81 -17.74 -17.69
N SER A 651 6.62 -16.53 -17.17
CA SER A 651 5.36 -15.97 -16.69
C SER A 651 4.35 -15.71 -17.82
N GLY A 652 4.80 -15.81 -19.07
CA GLY A 652 4.01 -15.53 -20.26
C GLY A 652 4.02 -14.07 -20.67
N ARG A 653 4.87 -13.24 -20.05
CA ARG A 653 5.09 -11.84 -20.38
C ARG A 653 6.51 -11.44 -20.00
N ILE A 654 7.15 -10.65 -20.87
CA ILE A 654 8.43 -10.01 -20.55
C ILE A 654 8.14 -8.86 -19.59
N ASP A 655 8.62 -8.93 -18.35
CA ASP A 655 8.43 -7.90 -17.34
C ASP A 655 9.67 -7.65 -16.48
N CYS A 656 9.49 -6.97 -15.34
CA CYS A 656 10.59 -6.58 -14.48
C CYS A 656 11.32 -7.80 -13.89
N MET A 657 10.67 -8.95 -13.78
CA MET A 657 11.29 -10.18 -13.33
C MET A 657 12.29 -10.70 -14.37
N ASP A 658 11.96 -10.62 -15.66
CA ASP A 658 12.90 -10.97 -16.74
C ASP A 658 14.10 -10.04 -16.77
N LEU A 659 13.89 -8.74 -16.51
CA LEU A 659 14.98 -7.77 -16.33
C LEU A 659 15.87 -8.10 -15.13
N ILE A 660 15.29 -8.54 -14.02
CA ILE A 660 16.02 -8.95 -12.82
C ILE A 660 16.84 -10.22 -13.12
N ILE A 661 16.26 -11.20 -13.80
CA ILE A 661 16.97 -12.42 -14.24
C ILE A 661 18.09 -12.04 -15.20
N PHE A 662 17.80 -11.25 -16.23
CA PHE A 662 18.77 -10.76 -17.20
C PHE A 662 19.94 -10.03 -16.54
N SER A 663 19.67 -9.19 -15.53
CA SER A 663 20.71 -8.43 -14.82
C SER A 663 21.72 -9.30 -14.07
N GLN A 664 21.32 -10.52 -13.67
CA GLN A 664 22.20 -11.48 -12.99
C GLN A 664 23.25 -12.08 -13.93
N HIS A 665 23.06 -11.93 -15.24
CA HIS A 665 23.97 -12.45 -16.27
C HIS A 665 24.72 -11.35 -17.03
N TRP A 666 24.49 -10.08 -16.68
CA TRP A 666 25.14 -8.92 -17.32
C TRP A 666 26.66 -8.97 -17.20
N ARG A 667 27.34 -8.85 -18.34
CA ARG A 667 28.80 -8.68 -18.41
C ARG A 667 29.10 -7.30 -18.98
N ALA A 668 29.67 -6.42 -18.17
CA ALA A 668 30.24 -5.19 -18.70
C ALA A 668 31.42 -5.54 -19.63
N PRO A 669 31.58 -4.88 -20.79
CA PRO A 669 32.73 -5.13 -21.65
C PRO A 669 34.02 -4.87 -20.86
N SER A 670 34.94 -5.83 -20.92
CA SER A 670 36.27 -5.69 -20.33
C SER A 670 36.95 -4.46 -20.93
N ARG A 671 37.29 -3.49 -20.07
CA ARG A 671 38.14 -2.35 -20.44
C ARG A 671 39.59 -2.77 -20.58
#